data_AF-A0A1G0H5P6-F1
#
_entry.id   AF-A0A1G0H5P6-F1
#
_cell.length_a   1.000
_cell.length_b   1.000
_cell.length_c   1.000
_cell.angle_alpha   90.00
_cell.angle_beta   90.00
_cell.angle_gamma   90.00
#
_symmetry.space_group_name_H-M   'P 1'
#
loop_
_entity.id
_entity.type
_entity.pdbx_description
1 polymer ?
#
loop_
_entity_poly.entity_id
_entity_poly.type
_entity_poly.pdbx_seq_one_letter_code
_entity_poly.pdbx_strand_id
1 'polypeptide(L)'
;MQDRLFDSLFTECFFALPPQESHITAIPFPLPSSVASLDKFFNVIDVRNGCGAWVVQNLPDSLNRQKKGYIFVESTSELFYICDGEAQPVALCEGQQFAELLQGTMGSAKYKFLDSVAAKKLLAKHQAICSKDAVAFQQGVEQLLGQLAEWAKQHHLKPSPVSIPDPQHPRKLIETIDVDAILRSFLENNIKNVVIDESVTQEYREGLFHLYTQGIWFLYSILQLSNSTAISLDFRKGVITTLISGLLCGPGSHTSLQDAYLQLQSDVPTTLMSVRREIAEQVALNIIRSHGLLHTSRGELVGSETHYVINFLLNMADILAIQVEKDPYATSELSDELMAEFLDGVVQALSVENVVERIIAKLDIDDVAMRLQAASSMQPLNDLETSLNNYGIDEQFNLFHLMDVENPKKLRKDVKYYLFATLLQRLASRGYIQFAGQVEMKGAEPVLVLVCASRSLKLAQVFPDDAEKYPEKRVPFIPYCLERCFAGDTSFLKMIDNEPQQTELGGELLNSIKHELAAEKLPSAEWLENILSLLAREEVQAFLRGNLGLLCDIAYLLPQNKLENILEILFALQVPEVLTEPTELAKYQVLFPMEMWDGIYAECGVGIITDCDDLAAYLACLKAILPKEQKAYATQFVEKLYGSNPQAINCLIKSPSHLDFLLGQLPKELHAKLICETLTQNTLKIIICSFTNLYIVLSKKLATDQQRIKLLTRLGQEGLSSIITSAEQLRLLLEIMAEPCRLPMLKEFSLDHLKKITPSHIELKSLLKTLPIADRLSFFKLFDFEYWKNVINTADIIADIFELFSPEDKKRFFYLLEAPFLRAAIVTKEDFVTVFSKLPCNICGTFLWRFDRAALERFVDGHNFLKILSGLNPSDQGFFLKRLSANYLRTCIQQGHFLRNVLNVIPEKDRLEFLRNTLGTEFLRKYIIRTDTLLAILSMLPISGHLEALRDILGSQSISQVVSTTDELIAVLKLLNEQQRLEFLRDIIGQKNLDAMLYSVSHVCNIITLLPQSARLEVLRDIFGCDNLALLIDSVEQLLQILDSLSVMQASGFLKELNSESLQPIIGTLSEFLHALHHFSSTLQSVLLEVLGNEYVRKLCQDGFYLGMILSTTPNLHGKDKLNIINALSKYWPQVITRGSDLRYILEQLDVADRDTVTRNFASKLTPEQVQCYRDDDAIYQALLCWRTTVSGTVQPLFAAVRAPVAAVAVQHQPPQQQAMRRVP
;
A
#
# COMPACT_ATOMS: atom_id res chain seq x y z
N MET A 1 30.15 -48.11 -14.76
CA MET A 1 30.63 -46.72 -14.61
C MET A 1 31.48 -46.54 -13.35
N GLN A 2 31.31 -47.34 -12.29
CA GLN A 2 32.19 -47.35 -11.10
C GLN A 2 33.67 -47.70 -11.42
N ASP A 3 33.94 -48.54 -12.43
CA ASP A 3 35.31 -49.03 -12.72
C ASP A 3 36.24 -48.05 -13.48
N ARG A 4 35.78 -46.84 -13.82
CA ARG A 4 36.59 -45.86 -14.58
C ARG A 4 36.94 -44.59 -13.79
N LEU A 5 36.40 -44.42 -12.59
CA LEU A 5 36.34 -43.12 -11.95
C LEU A 5 37.52 -42.81 -11.00
N PHE A 6 38.32 -43.81 -10.62
CA PHE A 6 39.53 -43.59 -9.82
C PHE A 6 40.60 -44.61 -10.21
N ASP A 7 41.87 -44.20 -10.12
CA ASP A 7 43.00 -45.13 -10.19
C ASP A 7 42.75 -46.24 -9.15
N SER A 8 42.73 -47.51 -9.57
CA SER A 8 42.33 -48.65 -8.72
C SER A 8 43.15 -48.75 -7.42
N LEU A 9 44.37 -48.18 -7.44
CA LEU A 9 45.28 -48.06 -6.30
C LEU A 9 44.77 -47.10 -5.21
N PHE A 10 43.93 -46.13 -5.57
CA PHE A 10 43.38 -45.13 -4.66
C PHE A 10 42.13 -45.63 -3.94
N THR A 11 41.37 -46.54 -4.57
CA THR A 11 40.06 -47.02 -4.07
C THR A 11 40.15 -48.19 -3.09
N GLU A 12 41.15 -49.08 -3.21
CA GLU A 12 41.21 -50.27 -2.35
C GLU A 12 41.91 -50.03 -0.99
N CYS A 13 42.90 -49.13 -0.92
CA CYS A 13 43.72 -48.95 0.31
C CYS A 13 43.23 -47.80 1.22
N PHE A 14 42.58 -46.77 0.66
CA PHE A 14 42.15 -45.57 1.41
C PHE A 14 40.70 -45.62 1.90
N PHE A 15 39.89 -46.58 1.45
CA PHE A 15 38.44 -46.65 1.69
C PHE A 15 38.00 -47.83 2.58
N ALA A 16 38.92 -48.73 2.98
CA ALA A 16 38.59 -49.83 3.87
C ALA A 16 38.64 -49.40 5.34
N LEU A 17 37.47 -49.23 5.97
CA LEU A 17 37.35 -49.24 7.43
C LEU A 17 37.76 -50.63 7.97
N PRO A 18 38.43 -50.75 9.13
CA PRO A 18 38.60 -52.06 9.77
C PRO A 18 37.22 -52.65 10.12
N PRO A 19 37.08 -53.99 10.11
CA PRO A 19 35.79 -54.64 10.34
C PRO A 19 35.23 -54.29 11.73
N GLN A 20 33.98 -53.83 11.77
CA GLN A 20 33.23 -53.64 13.02
C GLN A 20 32.97 -54.99 13.68
N GLU A 21 33.64 -55.27 14.81
CA GLU A 21 33.14 -56.26 15.75
C GLU A 21 31.91 -55.70 16.47
N SER A 22 30.77 -56.31 16.16
CA SER A 22 29.45 -55.99 16.70
C SER A 22 29.31 -56.50 18.14
N HIS A 23 29.27 -55.60 19.12
CA HIS A 23 28.50 -55.79 20.36
C HIS A 23 28.01 -54.44 20.89
N ILE A 24 26.73 -54.15 20.62
CA ILE A 24 25.97 -53.09 21.28
C ILE A 24 25.50 -53.62 22.64
N THR A 25 26.07 -53.08 23.72
CA THR A 25 25.38 -52.89 25.00
C THR A 25 25.79 -51.53 25.56
N ALA A 26 24.87 -50.57 25.50
CA ALA A 26 25.04 -49.23 26.03
C ALA A 26 24.64 -49.20 27.52
N ILE A 27 25.58 -48.87 28.41
CA ILE A 27 25.36 -48.31 29.76
C ILE A 27 26.51 -47.30 30.06
N PRO A 28 26.23 -46.18 30.74
CA PRO A 28 26.79 -44.85 30.46
C PRO A 28 27.76 -44.32 31.52
N PHE A 29 28.75 -43.49 31.15
CA PHE A 29 29.55 -42.61 32.03
C PHE A 29 30.17 -41.47 31.13
N PRO A 30 30.60 -40.30 31.66
CA PRO A 30 29.85 -39.02 31.72
C PRO A 30 30.68 -37.81 31.16
N LEU A 31 30.12 -36.70 30.68
CA LEU A 31 29.75 -35.43 31.38
C LEU A 31 29.51 -34.35 30.28
N PRO A 32 28.67 -33.32 30.50
CA PRO A 32 29.18 -31.94 30.33
C PRO A 32 28.53 -30.91 31.26
N SER A 33 29.20 -29.99 31.94
CA SER A 33 30.57 -29.50 31.90
C SER A 33 31.35 -29.48 33.24
N SER A 34 30.95 -29.99 34.40
CA SER A 34 29.92 -30.97 34.76
C SER A 34 28.46 -30.61 34.52
N VAL A 35 27.70 -31.68 34.39
CA VAL A 35 26.28 -31.87 34.09
C VAL A 35 25.31 -30.97 34.86
N ALA A 36 25.66 -30.27 35.95
CA ALA A 36 24.69 -29.58 36.82
C ALA A 36 23.96 -28.34 36.24
N SER A 37 24.61 -27.54 35.39
CA SER A 37 24.00 -26.34 34.78
C SER A 37 23.16 -26.70 33.56
N LEU A 38 23.56 -27.75 32.86
CA LEU A 38 22.80 -28.38 31.79
C LEU A 38 21.69 -29.30 32.35
N ASP A 39 21.86 -29.95 33.51
CA ASP A 39 20.85 -30.77 34.21
C ASP A 39 19.69 -29.93 34.70
N LYS A 40 19.95 -28.71 35.21
CA LYS A 40 18.88 -27.79 35.61
C LYS A 40 18.05 -27.31 34.42
N PHE A 41 18.66 -27.29 33.24
CA PHE A 41 18.02 -26.96 31.99
C PHE A 41 17.37 -28.19 31.34
N PHE A 42 17.82 -29.42 31.66
CA PHE A 42 17.39 -30.62 30.92
C PHE A 42 16.93 -31.88 31.66
N ASN A 43 17.00 -32.10 32.99
CA ASN A 43 16.39 -33.34 33.54
C ASN A 43 15.90 -33.37 35.00
N VAL A 44 14.67 -33.84 35.13
CA VAL A 44 14.16 -34.61 36.28
C VAL A 44 14.63 -36.07 36.09
N ILE A 45 15.55 -36.54 36.93
CA ILE A 45 15.50 -37.77 37.77
C ILE A 45 16.92 -38.02 38.35
N ASP A 46 16.90 -38.38 39.64
CA ASP A 46 17.91 -38.53 40.70
C ASP A 46 19.14 -39.45 40.42
N VAL A 47 20.33 -39.14 41.01
CA VAL A 47 21.22 -40.00 41.86
C VAL A 47 22.55 -39.24 42.18
N ARG A 48 22.85 -38.91 43.45
CA ARG A 48 24.18 -38.46 43.94
C ARG A 48 24.51 -39.10 45.30
N ASN A 49 25.53 -39.98 45.41
CA ASN A 49 26.09 -40.45 46.71
C ASN A 49 27.47 -41.18 46.66
N GLY A 50 28.39 -40.85 45.73
CA GLY A 50 29.62 -41.66 45.50
C GLY A 50 30.97 -41.12 46.01
N CYS A 51 31.36 -39.89 45.66
CA CYS A 51 32.78 -39.50 45.69
C CYS A 51 33.34 -39.02 47.05
N GLY A 52 32.49 -38.49 47.94
CA GLY A 52 32.96 -38.00 49.26
C GLY A 52 33.51 -39.10 50.16
N ALA A 53 32.99 -40.33 50.03
CA ALA A 53 33.40 -41.48 50.84
C ALA A 53 34.80 -42.00 50.49
N TRP A 54 35.19 -41.92 49.20
CA TRP A 54 36.48 -42.44 48.73
C TRP A 54 37.67 -41.59 49.18
N VAL A 55 37.53 -40.27 49.17
CA VAL A 55 38.59 -39.33 49.63
C VAL A 55 38.85 -39.49 51.12
N VAL A 56 37.79 -39.65 51.93
CA VAL A 56 37.92 -39.87 53.38
C VAL A 56 38.57 -41.22 53.70
N GLN A 57 38.31 -42.26 52.90
CA GLN A 57 38.88 -43.60 53.09
C GLN A 57 40.36 -43.71 52.70
N ASN A 58 40.88 -42.82 51.85
CA ASN A 58 42.24 -42.89 51.31
C ASN A 58 43.18 -41.78 51.83
N LEU A 59 42.74 -40.97 52.81
CA LEU A 59 43.60 -39.98 53.46
C LEU A 59 44.59 -40.66 54.42
N PRO A 60 45.87 -40.23 54.45
CA PRO A 60 46.82 -40.68 55.46
C PRO A 60 46.27 -40.46 56.88
N ASP A 61 46.46 -41.42 57.79
CA ASP A 61 45.92 -41.39 59.16
C ASP A 61 46.26 -40.11 59.95
N SER A 62 47.35 -39.43 59.59
CA SER A 62 47.77 -38.16 60.18
C SER A 62 46.85 -36.98 59.82
N LEU A 63 46.20 -37.02 58.65
CA LEU A 63 45.26 -36.01 58.15
C LEU A 63 43.81 -36.35 58.53
N ASN A 64 43.47 -37.64 58.64
CA ASN A 64 42.12 -38.09 59.00
C ASN A 64 41.70 -37.72 60.44
N ARG A 65 42.66 -37.32 61.29
CA ARG A 65 42.41 -36.84 62.66
C ARG A 65 42.04 -35.34 62.74
N GLN A 66 42.19 -34.57 61.67
CA GLN A 66 41.85 -33.14 61.66
C GLN A 66 40.37 -32.95 61.31
N LYS A 67 39.58 -32.43 62.25
CA LYS A 67 38.12 -32.38 62.13
C LYS A 67 37.58 -31.40 61.08
N LYS A 68 38.30 -30.32 60.75
CA LYS A 68 37.87 -29.31 59.75
C LYS A 68 39.03 -28.64 59.02
N GLY A 69 39.07 -28.70 57.68
CA GLY A 69 39.93 -27.84 56.83
C GLY A 69 40.07 -28.29 55.38
N TYR A 70 40.89 -27.58 54.60
CA TYR A 70 40.95 -27.74 53.14
C TYR A 70 42.14 -28.60 52.71
N ILE A 71 41.92 -29.58 51.83
CA ILE A 71 42.95 -30.47 51.30
C ILE A 71 42.96 -30.39 49.78
N PHE A 72 44.13 -30.10 49.21
CA PHE A 72 44.36 -30.16 47.78
C PHE A 72 44.95 -31.52 47.40
N VAL A 73 44.44 -32.10 46.32
CA VAL A 73 44.86 -33.41 45.80
C VAL A 73 45.57 -33.20 44.47
N GLU A 74 46.89 -33.39 44.44
CA GLU A 74 47.72 -33.07 43.27
C GLU A 74 47.35 -33.91 42.03
N SER A 75 46.93 -35.17 42.22
CA SER A 75 46.57 -36.05 41.12
C SER A 75 45.26 -35.68 40.43
N THR A 76 44.35 -34.99 41.14
CA THR A 76 43.07 -34.55 40.56
C THR A 76 43.02 -33.03 40.36
N SER A 77 44.00 -32.30 40.89
CA SER A 77 44.01 -30.83 40.91
C SER A 77 42.80 -30.20 41.61
N GLU A 78 42.14 -30.94 42.50
CA GLU A 78 40.91 -30.51 43.18
C GLU A 78 41.18 -30.13 44.65
N LEU A 79 40.41 -29.18 45.16
CA LEU A 79 40.42 -28.76 46.56
C LEU A 79 39.16 -29.27 47.27
N PHE A 80 39.31 -29.99 48.38
CA PHE A 80 38.21 -30.51 49.19
C PHE A 80 38.17 -29.81 50.54
N TYR A 81 36.99 -29.47 51.03
CA TYR A 81 36.76 -29.07 52.41
C TYR A 81 36.31 -30.28 53.21
N ILE A 82 37.13 -30.70 54.16
CA ILE A 82 36.82 -31.81 55.05
C ILE A 82 36.16 -31.24 56.29
N CYS A 83 35.00 -31.76 56.65
CA CYS A 83 34.27 -31.37 57.85
C CYS A 83 33.60 -32.60 58.45
N ASP A 84 33.93 -32.92 59.70
CA ASP A 84 33.26 -33.97 60.49
C ASP A 84 33.23 -35.36 59.83
N GLY A 85 34.30 -35.71 59.10
CA GLY A 85 34.47 -37.02 58.47
C GLY A 85 33.87 -37.13 57.06
N GLU A 86 33.38 -36.03 56.49
CA GLU A 86 32.94 -35.95 55.10
C GLU A 86 33.80 -34.95 54.32
N ALA A 87 34.23 -35.33 53.11
CA ALA A 87 34.97 -34.47 52.20
C ALA A 87 34.02 -33.88 51.15
N GLN A 88 33.85 -32.56 51.17
CA GLN A 88 33.03 -31.83 50.20
C GLN A 88 33.93 -31.11 49.18
N PRO A 89 33.80 -31.36 47.87
CA PRO A 89 34.60 -30.67 46.86
C PRO A 89 34.28 -29.18 46.85
N VAL A 90 35.33 -28.35 46.78
CA VAL A 90 35.22 -26.90 46.65
C VAL A 90 35.37 -26.56 45.18
N ALA A 91 34.29 -26.08 44.56
CA ALA A 91 34.27 -25.74 43.15
C ALA A 91 35.27 -24.62 42.83
N LEU A 92 36.23 -24.90 41.94
CA LEU A 92 37.22 -23.96 41.42
C LEU A 92 37.03 -23.90 39.90
N CYS A 93 36.97 -22.70 39.32
CA CYS A 93 36.93 -22.54 37.87
C CYS A 93 38.33 -22.79 37.28
N GLU A 94 38.45 -23.63 36.26
CA GLU A 94 39.74 -24.06 35.73
C GLU A 94 40.46 -22.93 34.97
N GLY A 95 41.73 -22.71 35.32
CA GLY A 95 42.62 -21.82 34.59
C GLY A 95 44.08 -22.24 34.82
N GLN A 96 44.84 -22.40 33.74
CA GLN A 96 46.24 -22.85 33.76
C GLN A 96 47.13 -21.93 34.62
N GLN A 97 46.84 -20.63 34.64
CA GLN A 97 47.48 -19.64 35.52
C GLN A 97 47.19 -19.86 37.01
N PHE A 98 46.04 -20.44 37.37
CA PHE A 98 45.70 -20.76 38.76
C PHE A 98 46.43 -22.04 39.21
N ALA A 99 46.58 -23.02 38.32
CA ALA A 99 47.39 -24.22 38.56
C ALA A 99 48.89 -23.88 38.73
N GLU A 100 49.44 -22.98 37.92
CA GLU A 100 50.81 -22.47 38.05
C GLU A 100 51.01 -21.62 39.32
N LEU A 101 50.03 -20.78 39.68
CA LEU A 101 50.05 -20.00 40.94
C LEU A 101 49.92 -20.93 42.16
N LEU A 102 49.13 -22.00 42.08
CA LEU A 102 49.03 -23.04 43.12
C LEU A 102 50.32 -23.84 43.24
N GLN A 103 50.90 -24.33 42.14
CA GLN A 103 52.17 -25.06 42.14
C GLN A 103 53.32 -24.20 42.70
N GLY A 104 53.38 -22.92 42.31
CA GLY A 104 54.38 -21.97 42.81
C GLY A 104 54.22 -21.63 44.30
N THR A 105 53.00 -21.70 44.84
CA THR A 105 52.73 -21.44 46.27
C THR A 105 52.85 -22.71 47.13
N MET A 106 52.67 -23.90 46.55
CA MET A 106 52.52 -25.15 47.30
C MET A 106 53.73 -26.09 47.31
N GLY A 107 54.59 -26.06 46.29
CA GLY A 107 55.68 -27.03 46.11
C GLY A 107 55.20 -28.46 45.84
N SER A 108 56.14 -29.39 45.58
CA SER A 108 55.91 -30.75 45.05
C SER A 108 55.43 -31.80 46.09
N ALA A 109 54.40 -31.51 46.86
CA ALA A 109 53.84 -32.44 47.86
C ALA A 109 52.46 -32.98 47.46
N LYS A 110 52.34 -34.32 47.45
CA LYS A 110 51.17 -35.10 46.97
C LYS A 110 49.83 -34.77 47.65
N TYR A 111 49.86 -34.36 48.92
CA TYR A 111 48.71 -33.87 49.70
C TYR A 111 49.19 -32.81 50.71
N LYS A 112 48.52 -31.64 50.78
CA LYS A 112 48.89 -30.57 51.74
C LYS A 112 47.64 -29.87 52.28
N PHE A 113 47.60 -29.65 53.60
CA PHE A 113 46.48 -29.03 54.31
C PHE A 113 46.59 -27.51 54.30
N LEU A 114 45.50 -26.82 53.96
CA LEU A 114 45.38 -25.37 53.97
C LEU A 114 44.51 -24.92 55.13
N ASP A 115 45.01 -23.97 55.94
CA ASP A 115 44.17 -23.31 56.93
C ASP A 115 43.13 -22.39 56.26
N SER A 116 42.06 -22.06 56.99
CA SER A 116 40.92 -21.33 56.41
C SER A 116 41.28 -19.90 55.95
N VAL A 117 42.36 -19.31 56.47
CA VAL A 117 42.79 -17.95 56.14
C VAL A 117 43.57 -17.95 54.82
N ALA A 118 44.46 -18.92 54.62
CA ALA A 118 45.16 -19.12 53.36
C ALA A 118 44.20 -19.46 52.21
N ALA A 119 43.23 -20.35 52.43
CA ALA A 119 42.27 -20.75 51.41
C ALA A 119 41.37 -19.58 50.96
N LYS A 120 40.91 -18.74 51.90
CA LYS A 120 40.08 -17.57 51.60
C LYS A 120 40.81 -16.48 50.82
N LYS A 121 42.10 -16.26 51.08
CA LYS A 121 42.93 -15.31 50.31
C LYS A 121 43.13 -15.76 48.86
N LEU A 122 43.23 -17.06 48.64
CA LEU A 122 43.45 -17.66 47.33
C LEU A 122 42.17 -17.63 46.47
N LEU A 123 41.01 -17.90 47.08
CA LEU A 123 39.69 -17.79 46.45
C LEU A 123 39.31 -16.35 46.07
N ALA A 124 39.65 -15.36 46.89
CA ALA A 124 39.36 -13.95 46.62
C ALA A 124 40.13 -13.38 45.41
N LYS A 125 41.28 -13.97 45.05
CA LYS A 125 42.11 -13.54 43.92
C LYS A 125 41.62 -14.12 42.58
N HIS A 126 40.93 -15.26 42.61
CA HIS A 126 40.35 -15.94 41.44
C HIS A 126 39.08 -15.22 40.91
N GLN A 127 38.21 -14.75 41.81
CA GLN A 127 36.97 -14.03 41.43
C GLN A 127 37.19 -12.74 40.61
N ALA A 128 38.41 -12.19 40.57
CA ALA A 128 38.73 -10.99 39.80
C ALA A 128 39.04 -11.26 38.30
N ILE A 129 39.25 -12.52 37.89
CA ILE A 129 39.79 -12.85 36.54
C ILE A 129 38.70 -13.33 35.55
N CYS A 130 37.54 -13.83 36.01
CA CYS A 130 36.51 -14.44 35.15
C CYS A 130 35.38 -13.53 34.62
N SER A 131 35.46 -12.19 34.69
CA SER A 131 34.24 -11.35 34.76
C SER A 131 33.88 -10.43 33.58
N LYS A 132 34.52 -10.49 32.39
CA LYS A 132 34.10 -9.62 31.26
C LYS A 132 33.40 -10.35 30.12
N ASP A 133 34.00 -11.41 29.56
CA ASP A 133 33.45 -12.03 28.34
C ASP A 133 32.31 -13.02 28.64
N ALA A 134 32.37 -13.74 29.76
CA ALA A 134 31.27 -14.59 30.24
C ALA A 134 30.03 -13.78 30.65
N VAL A 135 30.26 -12.59 31.24
CA VAL A 135 29.20 -11.64 31.59
C VAL A 135 28.59 -11.01 30.33
N ALA A 136 29.42 -10.67 29.33
CA ALA A 136 28.94 -10.15 28.04
C ALA A 136 28.11 -11.19 27.26
N PHE A 137 28.52 -12.47 27.27
CA PHE A 137 27.77 -13.55 26.65
C PHE A 137 26.42 -13.79 27.35
N GLN A 138 26.42 -13.86 28.69
CA GLN A 138 25.19 -13.99 29.47
C GLN A 138 24.24 -12.81 29.26
N GLN A 139 24.76 -11.58 29.25
CA GLN A 139 24.00 -10.36 28.98
C GLN A 139 23.41 -10.34 27.56
N GLY A 140 24.15 -10.83 26.54
CA GLY A 140 23.66 -10.93 25.17
C GLY A 140 22.51 -11.93 25.02
N VAL A 141 22.59 -13.08 25.70
CA VAL A 141 21.52 -14.09 25.71
C VAL A 141 20.27 -13.56 26.45
N GLU A 142 20.44 -12.94 27.61
CA GLU A 142 19.33 -12.35 28.38
C GLU A 142 18.63 -11.21 27.62
N GLN A 143 19.38 -10.40 26.86
CA GLN A 143 18.84 -9.28 26.08
C GLN A 143 18.01 -9.75 24.88
N LEU A 144 18.44 -10.80 24.18
CA LEU A 144 17.71 -11.39 23.06
C LEU A 144 16.43 -12.09 23.54
N LEU A 145 16.49 -12.82 24.66
CA LEU A 145 15.31 -13.44 25.27
C LEU A 145 14.27 -12.40 25.71
N GLY A 146 14.73 -11.25 26.23
CA GLY A 146 13.87 -10.11 26.52
C GLY A 146 13.16 -9.56 25.28
N GLN A 147 13.88 -9.40 24.16
CA GLN A 147 13.31 -8.91 22.90
C GLN A 147 12.28 -9.88 22.31
N LEU A 148 12.55 -11.19 22.37
CA LEU A 148 11.63 -12.24 21.94
C LEU A 148 10.33 -12.25 22.74
N ALA A 149 10.41 -12.08 24.06
CA ALA A 149 9.25 -11.99 24.94
C ALA A 149 8.42 -10.72 24.68
N GLU A 150 9.08 -9.58 24.42
CA GLU A 150 8.43 -8.31 24.10
C GLU A 150 7.71 -8.38 22.73
N TRP A 151 8.36 -8.97 21.73
CA TRP A 151 7.80 -9.20 20.40
C TRP A 151 6.58 -10.12 20.44
N ALA A 152 6.67 -11.26 21.14
CA ALA A 152 5.55 -12.19 21.30
C ALA A 152 4.33 -11.54 21.98
N LYS A 153 4.58 -10.63 22.92
CA LYS A 153 3.56 -9.83 23.61
C LYS A 153 2.91 -8.79 22.68
N GLN A 154 3.70 -8.13 21.84
CA GLN A 154 3.21 -7.15 20.84
C GLN A 154 2.34 -7.80 19.77
N HIS A 155 2.61 -9.07 19.40
CA HIS A 155 1.88 -9.80 18.36
C HIS A 155 0.81 -10.77 18.89
N HIS A 156 0.39 -10.59 20.14
CA HIS A 156 -0.74 -11.32 20.75
C HIS A 156 -0.61 -12.85 20.74
N LEU A 157 0.61 -13.38 20.74
CA LEU A 157 0.83 -14.81 20.93
C LEU A 157 0.46 -15.17 22.37
N LYS A 158 -0.55 -16.02 22.57
CA LYS A 158 -0.99 -16.52 23.88
C LYS A 158 -0.37 -17.89 24.14
N PRO A 159 0.83 -18.00 24.74
CA PRO A 159 1.29 -19.28 25.25
C PRO A 159 0.34 -19.74 26.37
N SER A 160 -0.06 -21.00 26.36
CA SER A 160 -0.87 -21.58 27.44
C SER A 160 -0.08 -21.48 28.76
N PRO A 161 -0.62 -20.88 29.82
CA PRO A 161 0.08 -20.78 31.10
C PRO A 161 0.27 -22.17 31.71
N VAL A 162 1.46 -22.44 32.25
CA VAL A 162 1.76 -23.66 32.99
C VAL A 162 1.69 -23.36 34.48
N SER A 163 0.97 -24.20 35.22
CA SER A 163 0.80 -24.08 36.66
C SER A 163 1.95 -24.79 37.37
N ILE A 164 2.82 -24.05 38.07
CA ILE A 164 3.96 -24.60 38.81
C ILE A 164 3.70 -24.47 40.32
N PRO A 165 3.98 -25.48 41.16
CA PRO A 165 3.83 -25.35 42.61
C PRO A 165 4.76 -24.28 43.17
N ASP A 166 4.22 -23.37 43.99
CA ASP A 166 5.00 -22.39 44.74
C ASP A 166 6.05 -23.13 45.61
N PRO A 167 7.36 -22.87 45.42
CA PRO A 167 8.40 -23.59 46.13
C PRO A 167 8.36 -23.39 47.65
N GLN A 168 7.70 -22.34 48.14
CA GLN A 168 7.48 -22.17 49.57
C GLN A 168 6.19 -22.85 50.04
N HIS A 169 5.18 -22.97 49.17
CA HIS A 169 3.84 -23.47 49.50
C HIS A 169 3.34 -24.44 48.42
N PRO A 170 3.79 -25.71 48.39
CA PRO A 170 3.59 -26.65 47.27
C PRO A 170 2.14 -27.04 46.96
N ARG A 171 1.15 -26.54 47.72
CA ARG A 171 -0.29 -26.67 47.42
C ARG A 171 -0.88 -25.47 46.69
N LYS A 172 -0.11 -24.41 46.47
CA LYS A 172 -0.51 -23.20 45.76
C LYS A 172 0.19 -23.20 44.40
N LEU A 173 -0.59 -23.30 43.33
CA LEU A 173 -0.06 -23.23 41.97
C LEU A 173 0.12 -21.75 41.60
N ILE A 174 1.32 -21.37 41.16
CA ILE A 174 1.60 -20.08 40.56
C ILE A 174 1.48 -20.27 39.05
N GLU A 175 0.64 -19.46 38.40
CA GLU A 175 0.62 -19.38 36.94
C GLU A 175 1.81 -18.52 36.50
N THR A 176 2.81 -19.14 35.89
CA THR A 176 3.94 -18.43 35.29
C THR A 176 4.02 -18.73 33.81
N ILE A 177 4.37 -17.71 33.03
CA ILE A 177 4.73 -17.87 31.63
C ILE A 177 6.17 -18.39 31.62
N ASP A 178 6.31 -19.71 31.48
CA ASP A 178 7.61 -20.38 31.39
C ASP A 178 8.19 -20.20 29.98
N VAL A 179 9.46 -19.79 29.91
CA VAL A 179 10.22 -19.60 28.67
C VAL A 179 10.27 -20.91 27.86
N ASP A 180 10.27 -22.05 28.55
CA ASP A 180 10.20 -23.39 27.97
C ASP A 180 8.87 -23.64 27.22
N ALA A 181 7.76 -23.12 27.73
CA ALA A 181 6.45 -23.24 27.10
C ALA A 181 6.32 -22.32 25.87
N ILE A 182 6.99 -21.14 25.90
CA ILE A 182 7.07 -20.24 24.73
C ILE A 182 7.90 -20.88 23.62
N LEU A 183 9.08 -21.40 23.93
CA LEU A 183 9.96 -22.02 22.94
C LEU A 183 9.39 -23.31 22.38
N ARG A 184 8.79 -24.18 23.21
CA ARG A 184 8.12 -25.40 22.73
C ARG A 184 6.87 -25.09 21.91
N SER A 185 6.02 -24.15 22.34
CA SER A 185 4.87 -23.73 21.54
C SER A 185 5.29 -23.11 20.21
N PHE A 186 6.38 -22.34 20.18
CA PHE A 186 6.94 -21.78 18.95
C PHE A 186 7.50 -22.86 18.01
N LEU A 187 8.26 -23.83 18.53
CA LEU A 187 8.82 -24.94 17.76
C LEU A 187 7.77 -25.95 17.28
N GLU A 188 6.79 -26.29 18.13
CA GLU A 188 5.75 -27.29 17.84
C GLU A 188 4.62 -26.74 16.97
N ASN A 189 4.21 -25.48 17.14
CA ASN A 189 3.10 -24.90 16.37
C ASN A 189 3.53 -24.11 15.13
N ASN A 190 4.75 -23.52 15.10
CA ASN A 190 5.14 -22.56 14.05
C ASN A 190 6.37 -22.94 13.22
N ILE A 191 7.11 -24.01 13.54
CA ILE A 191 8.23 -24.47 12.69
C ILE A 191 7.91 -25.83 12.04
N LYS A 192 7.29 -26.76 12.78
CA LYS A 192 6.86 -28.05 12.21
C LYS A 192 5.64 -27.98 11.29
N ASN A 193 4.78 -26.97 11.44
CA ASN A 193 3.54 -26.83 10.68
C ASN A 193 3.57 -25.77 9.58
N VAL A 194 4.71 -25.14 9.30
CA VAL A 194 4.85 -24.23 8.14
C VAL A 194 5.05 -25.07 6.88
N VAL A 195 4.02 -25.85 6.54
CA VAL A 195 3.57 -25.87 5.16
C VAL A 195 3.01 -24.47 4.94
N ILE A 196 3.57 -23.74 3.98
CA ILE A 196 3.26 -22.34 3.68
C ILE A 196 1.74 -22.20 3.49
N ASP A 197 1.03 -21.81 4.55
CA ASP A 197 -0.35 -21.36 4.46
C ASP A 197 -0.32 -19.92 3.91
N GLU A 198 -0.90 -19.73 2.72
CA GLU A 198 -1.00 -18.43 2.04
C GLU A 198 -1.81 -17.39 2.83
N SER A 199 -2.49 -17.79 3.89
CA SER A 199 -3.28 -16.89 4.75
C SER A 199 -2.45 -16.07 5.75
N VAL A 200 -1.15 -16.34 5.92
CA VAL A 200 -0.28 -15.62 6.86
C VAL A 200 0.28 -14.35 6.23
N THR A 201 0.13 -13.21 6.89
CA THR A 201 0.59 -11.91 6.39
C THR A 201 2.10 -11.87 6.14
N GLN A 202 2.51 -11.16 5.10
CA GLN A 202 3.92 -11.05 4.70
C GLN A 202 4.83 -10.51 5.81
N GLU A 203 4.32 -9.59 6.62
CA GLU A 203 5.01 -9.01 7.79
C GLU A 203 5.34 -10.07 8.86
N TYR A 204 4.46 -11.07 9.03
CA TYR A 204 4.68 -12.18 9.96
C TYR A 204 5.72 -13.19 9.41
N ARG A 205 5.72 -13.40 8.08
CA ARG A 205 6.75 -14.22 7.40
C ARG A 205 8.13 -13.59 7.47
N GLU A 206 8.21 -12.28 7.24
CA GLU A 206 9.46 -11.52 7.36
C GLU A 206 9.99 -11.52 8.80
N GLY A 207 9.10 -11.41 9.80
CA GLY A 207 9.46 -11.54 11.22
C GLY A 207 10.03 -12.91 11.58
N LEU A 208 9.40 -14.00 11.11
CA LEU A 208 9.90 -15.37 11.32
C LEU A 208 11.24 -15.61 10.61
N PHE A 209 11.40 -15.10 9.39
CA PHE A 209 12.65 -15.20 8.64
C PHE A 209 13.78 -14.42 9.32
N HIS A 210 13.49 -13.26 9.89
CA HIS A 210 14.47 -12.45 10.61
C HIS A 210 14.94 -13.16 11.89
N LEU A 211 14.02 -13.78 12.64
CA LEU A 211 14.31 -14.62 13.81
C LEU A 211 15.17 -15.84 13.45
N TYR A 212 14.84 -16.54 12.36
CA TYR A 212 15.64 -17.64 11.84
C TYR A 212 17.08 -17.20 11.51
N THR A 213 17.22 -16.06 10.83
CA THR A 213 18.52 -15.49 10.44
C THR A 213 19.36 -15.07 11.67
N GLN A 214 18.73 -14.48 12.69
CA GLN A 214 19.40 -14.14 13.96
C GLN A 214 19.83 -15.37 14.74
N GLY A 215 19.03 -16.44 14.74
CA GLY A 215 19.40 -17.74 15.32
C GLY A 215 20.62 -18.36 14.64
N ILE A 216 20.68 -18.31 13.31
CA ILE A 216 21.86 -18.76 12.54
C ILE A 216 23.09 -17.92 12.89
N TRP A 217 22.95 -16.59 12.96
CA TRP A 217 24.05 -15.69 13.33
C TRP A 217 24.57 -15.94 14.74
N PHE A 218 23.69 -16.27 15.68
CA PHE A 218 24.06 -16.65 17.04
C PHE A 218 24.85 -17.96 17.05
N LEU A 219 24.39 -18.99 16.33
CA LEU A 219 25.11 -20.27 16.19
C LEU A 219 26.46 -20.08 15.52
N TYR A 220 26.54 -19.25 14.48
CA TYR A 220 27.79 -18.89 13.81
C TYR A 220 28.75 -18.14 14.74
N SER A 221 28.23 -17.25 15.59
CA SER A 221 29.05 -16.53 16.59
C SER A 221 29.59 -17.48 17.66
N ILE A 222 28.79 -18.47 18.09
CA ILE A 222 29.26 -19.55 18.97
C ILE A 222 30.32 -20.40 18.26
N LEU A 223 30.14 -20.69 16.97
CA LEU A 223 31.11 -21.42 16.14
C LEU A 223 32.45 -20.65 16.05
N GLN A 224 32.41 -19.35 15.78
CA GLN A 224 33.61 -18.50 15.75
C GLN A 224 34.31 -18.45 17.11
N LEU A 225 33.54 -18.34 18.20
CA LEU A 225 34.09 -18.43 19.56
C LEU A 225 34.71 -19.81 19.82
N SER A 226 34.10 -20.89 19.35
CA SER A 226 34.65 -22.25 19.46
C SER A 226 35.86 -22.50 18.56
N ASN A 227 36.12 -21.66 17.55
CA ASN A 227 37.35 -21.71 16.76
C ASN A 227 38.50 -20.92 17.42
N SER A 228 38.22 -20.17 18.50
CA SER A 228 39.25 -19.46 19.26
C SER A 228 40.14 -20.42 20.05
N THR A 229 41.45 -20.32 19.84
CA THR A 229 42.47 -21.06 20.60
C THR A 229 42.59 -20.59 22.05
N ALA A 230 41.98 -19.46 22.40
CA ALA A 230 41.93 -18.95 23.78
C ALA A 230 40.98 -19.73 24.70
N ILE A 231 40.20 -20.66 24.14
CA ILE A 231 39.24 -21.51 24.85
C ILE A 231 39.75 -22.96 24.85
N SER A 232 39.70 -23.66 25.99
CA SER A 232 40.24 -25.02 26.08
C SER A 232 39.56 -25.98 25.10
N LEU A 233 40.33 -26.91 24.53
CA LEU A 233 39.83 -27.85 23.52
C LEU A 233 38.65 -28.69 24.05
N ASP A 234 38.70 -29.10 25.32
CA ASP A 234 37.64 -29.89 25.94
C ASP A 234 36.36 -29.09 26.15
N PHE A 235 36.46 -27.79 26.45
CA PHE A 235 35.31 -26.90 26.52
C PHE A 235 34.71 -26.65 25.13
N ARG A 236 35.55 -26.46 24.10
CA ARG A 236 35.09 -26.35 22.71
C ARG A 236 34.37 -27.62 22.24
N LYS A 237 34.96 -28.80 22.49
CA LYS A 237 34.34 -30.11 22.22
C LYS A 237 33.03 -30.28 22.99
N GLY A 238 33.00 -29.91 24.27
CA GLY A 238 31.81 -30.00 25.11
C GLY A 238 30.67 -29.10 24.64
N VAL A 239 30.97 -27.84 24.27
CA VAL A 239 30.00 -26.89 23.71
C VAL A 239 29.45 -27.40 22.39
N ILE A 240 30.30 -27.79 21.43
CA ILE A 240 29.83 -28.28 20.13
C ILE A 240 29.05 -29.59 20.26
N THR A 241 29.51 -30.55 21.08
CA THR A 241 28.80 -31.81 21.32
C THR A 241 27.43 -31.57 21.95
N THR A 242 27.33 -30.62 22.88
CA THR A 242 26.06 -30.23 23.52
C THR A 242 25.12 -29.52 22.53
N LEU A 243 25.65 -28.70 21.62
CA LEU A 243 24.86 -28.04 20.58
C LEU A 243 24.35 -29.06 19.55
N ILE A 244 25.18 -30.02 19.14
CA ILE A 244 24.80 -31.11 18.23
C ILE A 244 23.72 -32.01 18.87
N SER A 245 23.86 -32.34 20.15
CA SER A 245 22.93 -33.25 20.85
C SER A 245 21.67 -32.58 21.40
N GLY A 246 21.69 -31.26 21.64
CA GLY A 246 20.63 -30.51 22.32
C GLY A 246 19.78 -29.59 21.45
N LEU A 247 20.22 -29.22 20.24
CA LEU A 247 19.45 -28.35 19.34
C LEU A 247 18.80 -29.13 18.20
N LEU A 248 17.48 -28.97 18.04
CA LEU A 248 16.80 -29.19 16.75
C LEU A 248 17.14 -28.02 15.82
N CYS A 249 18.40 -27.95 15.40
CA CYS A 249 18.83 -27.01 14.37
C CYS A 249 18.31 -27.43 12.99
N GLY A 250 18.12 -26.46 12.10
CA GLY A 250 18.02 -26.78 10.68
C GLY A 250 19.27 -27.53 10.20
N PRO A 251 19.18 -28.39 9.18
CA PRO A 251 20.25 -29.30 8.76
C PRO A 251 21.53 -28.59 8.30
N GLY A 252 21.40 -27.36 7.78
CA GLY A 252 22.56 -26.51 7.44
C GLY A 252 23.40 -26.14 8.66
N SER A 253 22.77 -25.77 9.78
CA SER A 253 23.48 -25.46 11.02
C SER A 253 24.02 -26.72 11.70
N HIS A 254 23.30 -27.85 11.58
CA HIS A 254 23.80 -29.15 12.05
C HIS A 254 25.08 -29.56 11.31
N THR A 255 25.09 -29.43 9.98
CA THR A 255 26.24 -29.71 9.11
C THR A 255 27.44 -28.85 9.50
N SER A 256 27.28 -27.53 9.64
CA SER A 256 28.36 -26.64 10.08
C SER A 256 28.87 -26.93 11.49
N LEU A 257 27.99 -27.33 12.42
CA LEU A 257 28.38 -27.76 13.76
C LEU A 257 29.13 -29.09 13.74
N GLN A 258 28.72 -30.02 12.86
CA GLN A 258 29.41 -31.28 12.62
C GLN A 258 30.79 -31.04 11.97
N ASP A 259 30.92 -30.07 11.06
CA ASP A 259 32.20 -29.68 10.47
C ASP A 259 33.16 -29.11 11.51
N ALA A 260 32.67 -28.20 12.37
CA ALA A 260 33.45 -27.70 13.48
C ALA A 260 33.80 -28.81 14.48
N TYR A 261 32.91 -29.78 14.71
CA TYR A 261 33.21 -30.96 15.53
C TYR A 261 34.33 -31.81 14.92
N LEU A 262 34.25 -32.12 13.61
CA LEU A 262 35.26 -32.89 12.89
C LEU A 262 36.62 -32.18 12.88
N GLN A 263 36.62 -30.85 12.78
CA GLN A 263 37.83 -30.01 12.88
C GLN A 263 38.46 -29.98 14.27
N LEU A 264 37.68 -30.26 15.32
CA LEU A 264 38.17 -30.34 16.71
C LEU A 264 38.65 -31.75 17.09
N GLN A 265 38.43 -32.78 16.27
CA GLN A 265 38.97 -34.11 16.50
C GLN A 265 40.44 -34.20 16.10
N SER A 266 41.21 -35.04 16.81
CA SER A 266 42.67 -35.06 16.74
C SER A 266 43.25 -36.37 16.19
N ASP A 267 42.42 -37.30 15.73
CA ASP A 267 42.87 -38.53 15.08
C ASP A 267 43.03 -38.36 13.56
N VAL A 268 43.98 -39.10 12.99
CA VAL A 268 44.39 -38.99 11.59
C VAL A 268 43.26 -39.33 10.60
N PRO A 269 42.48 -40.42 10.78
CA PRO A 269 41.35 -40.73 9.90
C PRO A 269 40.32 -39.60 9.82
N THR A 270 39.93 -39.04 10.97
CA THR A 270 38.95 -37.95 11.03
C THR A 270 39.49 -36.66 10.40
N THR A 271 40.79 -36.38 10.56
CA THR A 271 41.45 -35.23 9.91
C THR A 271 41.45 -35.37 8.39
N LEU A 272 41.73 -36.56 7.86
CA LEU A 272 41.68 -36.86 6.43
C LEU A 272 40.25 -36.74 5.87
N MET A 273 39.25 -37.25 6.59
CA MET A 273 37.84 -37.09 6.22
C MET A 273 37.42 -35.62 6.20
N SER A 274 37.84 -34.82 7.19
CA SER A 274 37.58 -33.38 7.23
C SER A 274 38.17 -32.65 6.02
N VAL A 275 39.40 -32.97 5.62
CA VAL A 275 40.04 -32.37 4.43
C VAL A 275 39.32 -32.74 3.14
N ARG A 276 38.89 -34.01 2.99
CA ARG A 276 38.13 -34.44 1.80
C ARG A 276 36.80 -33.71 1.69
N ARG A 277 36.08 -33.59 2.80
CA ARG A 277 34.82 -32.86 2.89
C ARG A 277 35.01 -31.39 2.53
N GLU A 278 36.03 -30.73 3.07
CA GLU A 278 36.35 -29.33 2.77
C GLU A 278 36.64 -29.09 1.28
N ILE A 279 37.41 -29.98 0.62
CA ILE A 279 37.68 -29.89 -0.82
C ILE A 279 36.40 -30.03 -1.63
N ALA A 280 35.57 -31.04 -1.32
CA ALA A 280 34.30 -31.27 -2.00
C ALA A 280 33.32 -30.10 -1.80
N GLU A 281 33.25 -29.52 -0.60
CA GLU A 281 32.44 -28.33 -0.32
C GLU A 281 32.84 -27.14 -1.18
N GLN A 282 34.15 -26.90 -1.35
CA GLN A 282 34.62 -25.80 -2.21
C GLN A 282 34.27 -26.01 -3.68
N VAL A 283 34.36 -27.25 -4.19
CA VAL A 283 33.93 -27.56 -5.56
C VAL A 283 32.43 -27.30 -5.74
N ALA A 284 31.60 -27.74 -4.79
CA ALA A 284 30.16 -27.50 -4.81
C ALA A 284 29.83 -25.99 -4.79
N LEU A 285 30.49 -25.23 -3.91
CA LEU A 285 30.31 -23.78 -3.82
C LEU A 285 30.70 -23.06 -5.12
N ASN A 286 31.77 -23.50 -5.79
CA ASN A 286 32.19 -22.92 -7.06
C ASN A 286 31.14 -23.15 -8.15
N ILE A 287 30.56 -24.34 -8.24
CA ILE A 287 29.49 -24.68 -9.20
C ILE A 287 28.22 -23.89 -8.92
N ILE A 288 27.83 -23.78 -7.64
CA ILE A 288 26.66 -22.99 -7.21
C ILE A 288 26.81 -21.53 -7.64
N ARG A 289 28.01 -20.96 -7.48
CA ARG A 289 28.32 -19.57 -7.84
C ARG A 289 28.39 -19.38 -9.36
N SER A 290 29.02 -20.28 -10.10
CA SER A 290 29.16 -20.18 -11.56
C SER A 290 27.82 -20.25 -12.28
N HIS A 291 26.89 -21.06 -11.77
CA HIS A 291 25.55 -21.23 -12.35
C HIS A 291 24.52 -20.23 -11.84
N GLY A 292 24.90 -19.31 -10.94
CA GLY A 292 23.98 -18.32 -10.40
C GLY A 292 22.77 -18.94 -9.71
N LEU A 293 22.91 -20.16 -9.14
CA LEU A 293 21.85 -20.86 -8.39
C LEU A 293 21.40 -20.08 -7.15
N LEU A 294 22.12 -18.99 -6.83
CA LEU A 294 21.81 -18.02 -5.80
C LEU A 294 21.79 -16.60 -6.39
N HIS A 295 20.69 -15.87 -6.21
CA HIS A 295 20.44 -14.58 -6.85
C HIS A 295 20.89 -13.33 -6.06
N THR A 296 21.66 -13.46 -4.98
CA THR A 296 21.97 -12.30 -4.11
C THR A 296 23.42 -11.88 -4.19
N SER A 297 23.65 -10.68 -4.74
CA SER A 297 24.95 -9.99 -4.88
C SER A 297 25.54 -9.44 -3.56
N ARG A 298 25.03 -9.88 -2.41
CA ARG A 298 25.55 -9.54 -1.08
C ARG A 298 25.53 -10.81 -0.24
N GLY A 299 26.64 -11.11 0.42
CA GLY A 299 26.82 -12.27 1.29
C GLY A 299 25.94 -12.27 2.56
N GLU A 300 24.66 -11.97 2.43
CA GLU A 300 23.67 -11.84 3.49
C GLU A 300 22.79 -13.11 3.64
N LEU A 301 22.93 -14.10 2.76
CA LEU A 301 22.24 -15.40 2.87
C LEU A 301 23.21 -16.57 3.07
N VAL A 302 24.06 -16.46 4.09
CA VAL A 302 24.79 -17.60 4.68
C VAL A 302 23.74 -18.58 5.22
N GLY A 303 23.35 -19.57 4.41
CA GLY A 303 22.36 -20.59 4.79
C GLY A 303 21.72 -21.28 3.59
N SER A 304 21.40 -20.54 2.52
CA SER A 304 20.84 -21.14 1.30
C SER A 304 21.87 -21.95 0.51
N GLU A 305 23.13 -21.48 0.45
CA GLU A 305 24.24 -22.21 -0.19
C GLU A 305 24.49 -23.55 0.51
N THR A 306 24.35 -23.57 1.84
CA THR A 306 24.58 -24.77 2.66
C THR A 306 23.65 -25.90 2.29
N HIS A 307 22.38 -25.62 2.00
CA HIS A 307 21.39 -26.63 1.59
C HIS A 307 21.74 -27.26 0.22
N TYR A 308 22.26 -26.46 -0.72
CA TYR A 308 22.72 -26.98 -2.02
C TYR A 308 24.00 -27.80 -1.88
N VAL A 309 24.98 -27.31 -1.11
CA VAL A 309 26.24 -28.02 -0.84
C VAL A 309 25.96 -29.38 -0.20
N ILE A 310 25.08 -29.45 0.81
CA ILE A 310 24.71 -30.72 1.44
C ILE A 310 24.11 -31.68 0.42
N ASN A 311 23.32 -31.21 -0.54
CA ASN A 311 22.75 -32.06 -1.58
C ASN A 311 23.83 -32.64 -2.51
N PHE A 312 24.83 -31.84 -2.92
CA PHE A 312 25.99 -32.35 -3.67
C PHE A 312 26.77 -33.41 -2.89
N LEU A 313 27.08 -33.12 -1.62
CA LEU A 313 27.83 -34.03 -0.76
C LEU A 313 27.05 -35.32 -0.45
N LEU A 314 25.74 -35.23 -0.20
CA LEU A 314 24.88 -36.36 0.11
C LEU A 314 24.77 -37.34 -1.06
N ASN A 315 24.66 -36.82 -2.30
CA ASN A 315 24.61 -37.65 -3.50
C ASN A 315 25.94 -38.34 -3.82
N MET A 316 27.05 -37.90 -3.22
CA MET A 316 28.40 -38.43 -3.45
C MET A 316 29.08 -38.94 -2.16
N ALA A 317 28.33 -39.08 -1.07
CA ALA A 317 28.87 -39.39 0.26
C ALA A 317 29.66 -40.72 0.28
N ASP A 318 29.13 -41.73 -0.40
CA ASP A 318 29.78 -43.05 -0.54
C ASP A 318 31.09 -42.97 -1.32
N ILE A 319 31.12 -42.17 -2.39
CA ILE A 319 32.32 -41.99 -3.25
C ILE A 319 33.39 -41.18 -2.52
N LEU A 320 32.97 -40.19 -1.74
CA LEU A 320 33.85 -39.31 -0.96
C LEU A 320 34.29 -39.93 0.38
N ALA A 321 33.65 -41.03 0.81
CA ALA A 321 33.78 -41.63 2.14
C ALA A 321 33.61 -40.62 3.27
N ILE A 322 32.56 -39.80 3.17
CA ILE A 322 32.17 -38.81 4.20
C ILE A 322 30.79 -39.16 4.74
N GLN A 323 30.54 -38.80 5.99
CA GLN A 323 29.20 -38.87 6.57
C GLN A 323 28.49 -37.54 6.38
N VAL A 324 27.31 -37.57 5.77
CA VAL A 324 26.47 -36.39 5.49
C VAL A 324 25.05 -36.72 5.93
N GLU A 325 24.46 -35.88 6.77
CA GLU A 325 23.06 -36.04 7.16
C GLU A 325 22.11 -35.50 6.09
N LYS A 326 20.94 -36.14 5.97
CA LYS A 326 19.93 -35.73 4.99
C LYS A 326 19.30 -34.41 5.40
N ASP A 327 19.34 -33.43 4.50
CA ASP A 327 18.73 -32.11 4.67
C ASP A 327 17.30 -32.07 4.10
N PRO A 328 16.23 -32.04 4.92
CA PRO A 328 14.85 -31.86 4.46
C PRO A 328 14.55 -30.56 3.71
N TYR A 329 15.42 -29.54 3.75
CA TYR A 329 15.26 -28.25 3.08
C TYR A 329 16.12 -28.13 1.82
N ALA A 330 16.96 -29.12 1.51
CA ALA A 330 17.62 -29.21 0.22
C ALA A 330 16.57 -29.37 -0.90
N THR A 331 16.72 -28.60 -1.97
CA THR A 331 15.83 -28.66 -3.14
C THR A 331 15.81 -30.08 -3.73
N SER A 332 14.65 -30.50 -4.23
CA SER A 332 14.52 -31.81 -4.88
C SER A 332 15.21 -31.75 -6.26
N GLU A 333 16.19 -32.65 -6.42
CA GLU A 333 16.93 -32.98 -7.66
C GLU A 333 17.87 -31.88 -8.20
N LEU A 334 19.17 -32.07 -7.94
CA LEU A 334 20.24 -31.47 -8.75
C LEU A 334 20.20 -32.10 -10.16
N SER A 335 20.41 -31.32 -11.21
CA SER A 335 20.45 -31.87 -12.57
C SER A 335 21.64 -32.82 -12.73
N ASP A 336 21.48 -33.84 -13.58
CA ASP A 336 22.58 -34.76 -13.92
C ASP A 336 23.81 -34.03 -14.46
N GLU A 337 23.62 -32.90 -15.15
CA GLU A 337 24.68 -32.03 -15.66
C GLU A 337 25.51 -31.41 -14.52
N LEU A 338 24.85 -30.86 -13.50
CA LEU A 338 25.54 -30.27 -12.33
C LEU A 338 26.27 -31.34 -11.51
N MET A 339 25.68 -32.54 -11.41
CA MET A 339 26.32 -33.66 -10.72
C MET A 339 27.54 -34.20 -11.49
N ALA A 340 27.49 -34.21 -12.82
CA ALA A 340 28.64 -34.58 -13.65
C ALA A 340 29.78 -33.55 -13.52
N GLU A 341 29.47 -32.26 -13.56
CA GLU A 341 30.45 -31.19 -13.37
C GLU A 341 31.06 -31.22 -11.95
N PHE A 342 30.24 -31.48 -10.93
CA PHE A 342 30.71 -31.67 -9.56
C PHE A 342 31.65 -32.86 -9.45
N LEU A 343 31.31 -33.99 -10.07
CA LEU A 343 32.15 -35.18 -10.06
C LEU A 343 33.50 -34.91 -10.76
N ASP A 344 33.49 -34.28 -11.94
CA ASP A 344 34.71 -33.91 -12.66
C ASP A 344 35.56 -32.94 -11.85
N GLY A 345 34.94 -31.93 -11.23
CA GLY A 345 35.61 -30.96 -10.37
C GLY A 345 36.22 -31.60 -9.12
N VAL A 346 35.52 -32.55 -8.49
CA VAL A 346 36.02 -33.32 -7.35
C VAL A 346 37.18 -34.23 -7.77
N VAL A 347 37.07 -34.92 -8.91
CA VAL A 347 38.13 -35.79 -9.43
C VAL A 347 39.41 -34.99 -9.70
N GLN A 348 39.29 -33.75 -10.19
CA GLN A 348 40.42 -32.86 -10.40
C GLN A 348 40.97 -32.28 -9.08
N ALA A 349 40.09 -31.94 -8.13
CA ALA A 349 40.46 -31.25 -6.90
C ALA A 349 40.97 -32.20 -5.79
N LEU A 350 40.53 -33.46 -5.77
CA LEU A 350 40.85 -34.44 -4.73
C LEU A 350 42.12 -35.24 -5.05
N SER A 351 43.21 -34.55 -5.40
CA SER A 351 44.52 -35.17 -5.63
C SER A 351 45.26 -35.41 -4.31
N VAL A 352 46.24 -36.33 -4.32
CA VAL A 352 47.13 -36.58 -3.17
C VAL A 352 47.81 -35.29 -2.74
N GLU A 353 48.27 -34.52 -3.71
CA GLU A 353 48.97 -33.27 -3.51
C GLU A 353 48.06 -32.24 -2.81
N ASN A 354 46.81 -32.09 -3.24
CA ASN A 354 45.86 -31.15 -2.64
C ASN A 354 45.45 -31.57 -1.23
N VAL A 355 45.26 -32.86 -0.98
CA VAL A 355 44.96 -33.38 0.37
C VAL A 355 46.15 -33.14 1.31
N VAL A 356 47.38 -33.44 0.87
CA VAL A 356 48.60 -33.21 1.65
C VAL A 356 48.81 -31.71 1.89
N GLU A 357 48.62 -30.85 0.89
CA GLU A 357 48.72 -29.40 1.05
C GLU A 357 47.72 -28.86 2.08
N ARG A 358 46.49 -29.38 2.13
CA ARG A 358 45.48 -28.99 3.12
C ARG A 358 45.84 -29.46 4.53
N ILE A 359 46.39 -30.67 4.69
CA ILE A 359 46.91 -31.13 5.99
C ILE A 359 48.07 -30.24 6.43
N ILE A 360 48.96 -29.88 5.52
CA ILE A 360 50.10 -29.02 5.77
C ILE A 360 49.67 -27.60 6.16
N ALA A 361 48.64 -27.05 5.50
CA ALA A 361 48.08 -25.76 5.87
C ALA A 361 47.53 -25.76 7.31
N LYS A 362 46.99 -26.90 7.79
CA LYS A 362 46.53 -27.06 9.18
C LYS A 362 47.67 -27.17 10.20
N LEU A 363 48.92 -27.38 9.77
CA LEU A 363 50.10 -27.44 10.63
C LEU A 363 50.74 -26.06 10.89
N ASP A 364 50.18 -24.98 10.31
CA ASP A 364 50.61 -23.58 10.50
C ASP A 364 52.13 -23.38 10.32
N ILE A 365 52.62 -23.70 9.12
CA ILE A 365 54.05 -23.59 8.76
C ILE A 365 54.60 -22.18 9.01
N ASP A 366 53.78 -21.16 8.82
CA ASP A 366 54.21 -19.76 8.94
C ASP A 366 54.54 -19.44 10.40
N ASP A 367 53.69 -19.87 11.33
CA ASP A 367 53.93 -19.74 12.75
C ASP A 367 55.12 -20.61 13.22
N VAL A 368 55.26 -21.84 12.70
CA VAL A 368 56.43 -22.68 13.02
C VAL A 368 57.73 -22.05 12.51
N ALA A 369 57.76 -21.53 11.28
CA ALA A 369 58.92 -20.86 10.72
C ALA A 369 59.27 -19.58 11.50
N MET A 370 58.27 -18.81 11.92
CA MET A 370 58.45 -17.64 12.78
C MET A 370 59.00 -18.03 14.16
N ARG A 371 58.47 -19.09 14.77
CA ARG A 371 58.95 -19.59 16.06
C ARG A 371 60.38 -20.13 15.97
N LEU A 372 60.75 -20.76 14.87
CA LEU A 372 62.14 -21.21 14.61
C LEU A 372 63.10 -20.04 14.40
N GLN A 373 62.66 -18.95 13.77
CA GLN A 373 63.47 -17.73 13.64
C GLN A 373 63.62 -16.97 14.96
N ALA A 374 62.58 -17.02 15.82
CA ALA A 374 62.55 -16.31 17.09
C ALA A 374 63.22 -17.09 18.24
N ALA A 375 63.20 -18.42 18.22
CA ALA A 375 63.76 -19.27 19.25
C ALA A 375 65.19 -19.71 18.90
N SER A 376 66.13 -19.60 19.83
CA SER A 376 67.45 -20.26 19.73
C SER A 376 67.37 -21.78 19.96
N SER A 377 66.18 -22.39 19.85
CA SER A 377 65.94 -23.81 20.17
C SER A 377 65.21 -24.52 19.02
N MET A 378 65.54 -25.79 18.82
CA MET A 378 64.85 -26.69 17.87
C MET A 378 63.49 -27.19 18.39
N GLN A 379 63.00 -26.68 19.53
CA GLN A 379 61.77 -27.16 20.15
C GLN A 379 60.54 -27.03 19.23
N PRO A 380 60.33 -25.93 18.48
CA PRO A 380 59.20 -25.83 17.54
C PRO A 380 59.25 -26.89 16.43
N LEU A 381 60.45 -27.30 16.01
CA LEU A 381 60.65 -28.36 15.02
C LEU A 381 60.32 -29.74 15.61
N ASN A 382 60.73 -29.99 16.86
CA ASN A 382 60.41 -31.22 17.58
C ASN A 382 58.90 -31.35 17.87
N ASP A 383 58.23 -30.24 18.19
CA ASP A 383 56.78 -30.20 18.42
C ASP A 383 56.02 -30.49 17.11
N LEU A 384 56.52 -29.96 15.99
CA LEU A 384 56.00 -30.26 14.64
C LEU A 384 56.25 -31.73 14.26
N GLU A 385 57.46 -32.24 14.49
CA GLU A 385 57.80 -33.65 14.25
C GLU A 385 56.90 -34.59 15.05
N THR A 386 56.66 -34.26 16.32
CA THR A 386 55.73 -35.00 17.20
C THR A 386 54.31 -35.00 16.62
N SER A 387 53.86 -33.87 16.09
CA SER A 387 52.54 -33.75 15.45
C SER A 387 52.44 -34.57 14.16
N LEU A 388 53.53 -34.66 13.39
CA LEU A 388 53.61 -35.47 12.17
C LEU A 388 53.77 -36.96 12.45
N ASN A 389 54.36 -37.33 13.58
CA ASN A 389 54.52 -38.72 14.00
C ASN A 389 53.16 -39.40 14.23
N ASN A 390 52.11 -38.61 14.47
CA ASN A 390 50.73 -39.10 14.51
C ASN A 390 50.28 -39.69 13.16
N TYR A 391 50.83 -39.22 12.02
CA TYR A 391 50.57 -39.72 10.66
C TYR A 391 51.47 -40.90 10.26
N GLY A 392 52.37 -41.33 11.16
CA GLY A 392 53.33 -42.40 10.94
C GLY A 392 54.71 -42.03 11.45
N ILE A 393 55.46 -43.04 11.90
CA ILE A 393 56.84 -42.89 12.34
C ILE A 393 57.69 -43.59 11.27
N ASP A 394 58.50 -42.81 10.57
CA ASP A 394 59.51 -43.31 9.63
C ASP A 394 60.83 -42.65 10.00
N GLU A 395 61.56 -43.27 10.95
CA GLU A 395 62.84 -42.75 11.46
C GLU A 395 63.90 -42.68 10.37
N GLN A 396 63.74 -43.44 9.27
CA GLN A 396 64.65 -43.45 8.13
C GLN A 396 64.41 -42.28 7.17
N PHE A 397 63.28 -41.58 7.30
CA PHE A 397 62.87 -40.50 6.40
C PHE A 397 62.34 -39.29 7.19
N ASN A 398 63.26 -38.64 7.91
CA ASN A 398 63.05 -37.33 8.51
C ASN A 398 63.97 -36.32 7.82
N LEU A 399 63.43 -35.46 6.95
CA LEU A 399 64.19 -34.44 6.23
C LEU A 399 64.35 -33.11 7.00
N PHE A 400 63.85 -33.03 8.24
CA PHE A 400 63.92 -31.80 9.05
C PHE A 400 65.36 -31.35 9.34
N HIS A 401 66.32 -32.29 9.33
CA HIS A 401 67.74 -31.99 9.51
C HIS A 401 68.42 -31.32 8.30
N LEU A 402 67.78 -31.32 7.11
CA LEU A 402 68.29 -30.69 5.88
C LEU A 402 67.80 -29.25 5.69
N MET A 403 67.03 -28.74 6.64
CA MET A 403 66.50 -27.38 6.58
C MET A 403 67.58 -26.36 6.89
N ASP A 404 67.70 -25.34 6.03
CA ASP A 404 68.58 -24.20 6.26
C ASP A 404 67.93 -23.21 7.22
N VAL A 405 68.01 -23.52 8.53
CA VAL A 405 67.43 -22.72 9.62
C VAL A 405 68.06 -21.33 9.70
N GLU A 406 69.25 -21.14 9.12
CA GLU A 406 70.00 -19.88 9.15
C GLU A 406 69.58 -18.90 8.03
N ASN A 407 68.77 -19.35 7.05
CA ASN A 407 68.31 -18.51 5.93
C ASN A 407 66.79 -18.24 5.98
N PRO A 408 66.35 -17.11 6.57
CA PRO A 408 64.93 -16.79 6.77
C PRO A 408 64.08 -16.78 5.49
N LYS A 409 64.71 -16.43 4.35
CA LYS A 409 64.02 -16.31 3.06
C LYS A 409 63.78 -17.66 2.38
N LYS A 410 64.65 -18.65 2.63
CA LYS A 410 64.51 -20.03 2.13
C LYS A 410 63.76 -20.92 3.11
N LEU A 411 63.88 -20.67 4.41
CA LEU A 411 63.33 -21.52 5.47
C LEU A 411 61.86 -21.88 5.22
N ARG A 412 60.99 -20.92 4.89
CA ARG A 412 59.57 -21.19 4.63
C ARG A 412 59.34 -22.18 3.47
N LYS A 413 60.09 -22.01 2.37
CA LYS A 413 59.99 -22.87 1.18
C LYS A 413 60.53 -24.27 1.50
N ASP A 414 61.63 -24.33 2.22
CA ASP A 414 62.29 -25.58 2.64
C ASP A 414 61.43 -26.34 3.66
N VAL A 415 60.83 -25.65 4.67
CA VAL A 415 59.86 -26.25 5.61
C VAL A 415 58.72 -26.87 4.81
N LYS A 416 58.06 -26.10 3.93
CA LYS A 416 56.89 -26.60 3.18
C LYS A 416 57.25 -27.79 2.30
N TYR A 417 58.37 -27.71 1.59
CA TYR A 417 58.81 -28.75 0.66
C TYR A 417 59.20 -30.05 1.39
N TYR A 418 60.03 -29.97 2.43
CA TYR A 418 60.46 -31.15 3.19
C TYR A 418 59.35 -31.73 4.06
N LEU A 419 58.43 -30.89 4.56
CA LEU A 419 57.21 -31.32 5.24
C LEU A 419 56.29 -32.10 4.30
N PHE A 420 56.12 -31.60 3.07
CA PHE A 420 55.33 -32.26 2.04
C PHE A 420 55.91 -33.63 1.67
N ALA A 421 57.21 -33.70 1.42
CA ALA A 421 57.88 -34.97 1.16
C ALA A 421 57.80 -35.94 2.34
N THR A 422 58.04 -35.46 3.57
CA THR A 422 58.04 -36.28 4.80
C THR A 422 56.63 -36.83 5.10
N LEU A 423 55.60 -36.00 4.98
CA LEU A 423 54.21 -36.42 5.21
C LEU A 423 53.75 -37.41 4.15
N LEU A 424 54.07 -37.17 2.88
CA LEU A 424 53.75 -38.08 1.78
C LEU A 424 54.35 -39.48 2.01
N GLN A 425 55.63 -39.54 2.40
CA GLN A 425 56.31 -40.80 2.66
C GLN A 425 55.71 -41.55 3.85
N ARG A 426 55.34 -40.84 4.93
CA ARG A 426 54.70 -41.43 6.11
C ARG A 426 53.29 -41.95 5.81
N LEU A 427 52.53 -41.23 4.99
CA LEU A 427 51.25 -41.69 4.49
C LEU A 427 51.43 -42.95 3.62
N ALA A 428 52.44 -42.98 2.74
CA ALA A 428 52.73 -44.15 1.94
C ALA A 428 53.20 -45.36 2.76
N SER A 429 54.09 -45.15 3.75
CA SER A 429 54.62 -46.24 4.59
C SER A 429 53.57 -46.85 5.51
N ARG A 430 52.54 -46.08 5.88
CA ARG A 430 51.36 -46.56 6.62
C ARG A 430 50.29 -47.21 5.73
N GLY A 431 50.55 -47.34 4.43
CA GLY A 431 49.64 -47.97 3.47
C GLY A 431 48.49 -47.06 3.05
N TYR A 432 48.53 -45.77 3.38
CA TYR A 432 47.53 -44.83 2.91
C TYR A 432 47.76 -44.52 1.41
N ILE A 433 49.00 -44.45 0.91
CA ILE A 433 49.31 -44.18 -0.52
C ILE A 433 50.25 -45.27 -1.09
N GLN A 434 50.12 -45.63 -2.37
CA GLN A 434 51.00 -46.60 -3.03
C GLN A 434 51.86 -45.95 -4.13
N PHE A 435 53.19 -46.18 -4.14
CA PHE A 435 54.09 -45.70 -5.20
C PHE A 435 54.05 -46.62 -6.43
N ALA A 436 54.15 -46.03 -7.64
CA ALA A 436 53.88 -46.73 -8.90
C ALA A 436 55.03 -47.55 -9.47
N GLY A 437 56.27 -47.34 -9.04
CA GLY A 437 57.42 -48.16 -9.46
C GLY A 437 58.77 -47.43 -9.48
N GLN A 438 59.83 -48.19 -9.78
CA GLN A 438 61.20 -47.71 -10.02
C GLN A 438 61.46 -47.62 -11.52
N VAL A 439 61.93 -46.48 -12.01
CA VAL A 439 62.36 -46.28 -13.39
C VAL A 439 63.87 -46.01 -13.40
N GLU A 440 64.65 -46.88 -14.00
CA GLU A 440 66.09 -46.66 -14.18
C GLU A 440 66.32 -45.75 -15.39
N MET A 441 66.84 -44.54 -15.17
CA MET A 441 67.13 -43.58 -16.24
C MET A 441 68.57 -43.74 -16.73
N LYS A 442 68.75 -43.98 -18.03
CA LYS A 442 70.06 -44.23 -18.67
C LYS A 442 70.70 -42.93 -19.19
N GLY A 443 71.53 -42.28 -18.38
CA GLY A 443 72.41 -41.18 -18.78
C GLY A 443 73.88 -41.61 -18.97
N ALA A 444 74.81 -40.65 -19.04
CA ALA A 444 76.26 -40.91 -18.96
C ALA A 444 76.67 -41.53 -17.61
N GLU A 445 75.86 -41.29 -16.57
CA GLU A 445 75.81 -41.98 -15.28
C GLU A 445 74.34 -42.43 -15.08
N PRO A 446 74.06 -43.72 -14.77
CA PRO A 446 72.70 -44.21 -14.58
C PRO A 446 72.13 -43.69 -13.26
N VAL A 447 70.90 -43.17 -13.29
CA VAL A 447 70.22 -42.65 -12.11
C VAL A 447 68.89 -43.38 -11.96
N LEU A 448 68.64 -43.97 -10.79
CA LEU A 448 67.32 -44.53 -10.50
C LEU A 448 66.37 -43.37 -10.18
N VAL A 449 65.16 -43.38 -10.76
CA VAL A 449 64.10 -42.42 -10.45
C VAL A 449 62.86 -43.15 -9.94
N LEU A 450 62.43 -42.82 -8.72
CA LEU A 450 61.13 -43.26 -8.19
C LEU A 450 60.05 -42.29 -8.66
N VAL A 451 58.99 -42.78 -9.28
CA VAL A 451 57.90 -41.95 -9.80
C VAL A 451 56.57 -42.40 -9.17
N CYS A 452 55.73 -41.44 -8.79
CA CYS A 452 54.36 -41.69 -8.32
C CYS A 452 53.41 -41.94 -9.51
N ALA A 453 52.29 -42.63 -9.30
CA ALA A 453 51.29 -42.87 -10.35
C ALA A 453 50.66 -41.57 -10.87
N SER A 454 50.59 -40.54 -10.01
CA SER A 454 50.17 -39.20 -10.40
C SER A 454 51.30 -38.49 -11.14
N ARG A 455 50.97 -37.94 -12.31
CA ARG A 455 51.90 -37.50 -13.37
C ARG A 455 52.92 -36.39 -13.01
N SER A 456 53.06 -35.94 -11.76
CA SER A 456 53.92 -34.79 -11.36
C SER A 456 55.39 -35.18 -11.08
N LEU A 457 56.32 -34.40 -11.62
CA LEU A 457 57.77 -34.50 -11.35
C LEU A 457 58.16 -34.00 -9.95
N LYS A 458 57.30 -33.25 -9.25
CA LYS A 458 57.57 -32.79 -7.87
C LYS A 458 57.68 -33.94 -6.87
N LEU A 459 57.08 -35.07 -7.21
CA LEU A 459 57.10 -36.31 -6.43
C LEU A 459 58.23 -37.27 -6.83
N ALA A 460 58.91 -36.99 -7.95
CA ALA A 460 59.97 -37.85 -8.44
C ALA A 460 61.27 -37.66 -7.64
N GLN A 461 61.99 -38.76 -7.39
CA GLN A 461 63.23 -38.77 -6.61
C GLN A 461 64.36 -39.39 -7.40
N VAL A 462 65.57 -38.83 -7.29
CA VAL A 462 66.81 -39.24 -7.97
C VAL A 462 67.71 -39.99 -6.99
N PHE A 463 68.28 -41.12 -7.45
CA PHE A 463 69.35 -41.84 -6.76
C PHE A 463 70.66 -41.67 -7.53
N PRO A 464 71.59 -40.80 -7.07
CA PRO A 464 72.94 -40.75 -7.62
C PRO A 464 73.73 -42.02 -7.22
N ASP A 465 74.70 -42.39 -8.07
CA ASP A 465 75.45 -43.66 -8.28
C ASP A 465 76.01 -44.50 -7.09
N ASP A 466 75.52 -44.35 -5.85
CA ASP A 466 75.86 -45.19 -4.67
C ASP A 466 74.62 -45.87 -4.05
N ALA A 467 73.58 -46.14 -4.85
CA ALA A 467 72.25 -46.57 -4.37
C ALA A 467 72.24 -47.86 -3.53
N GLU A 468 73.24 -48.74 -3.67
CA GLU A 468 73.36 -49.97 -2.87
C GLU A 468 73.97 -49.76 -1.48
N LYS A 469 74.69 -48.65 -1.23
CA LYS A 469 75.42 -48.43 0.03
C LYS A 469 74.82 -47.38 0.95
N TYR A 470 74.09 -46.40 0.41
CA TYR A 470 73.57 -45.28 1.20
C TYR A 470 72.17 -44.88 0.70
N PRO A 471 71.09 -45.50 1.22
CA PRO A 471 69.70 -45.13 0.90
C PRO A 471 69.35 -43.67 1.26
N GLU A 472 70.23 -43.03 2.03
CA GLU A 472 70.17 -41.67 2.59
C GLU A 472 70.61 -40.55 1.64
N LYS A 473 71.02 -40.84 0.40
CA LYS A 473 71.38 -39.83 -0.63
C LYS A 473 70.25 -39.54 -1.66
N ARG A 474 68.98 -39.66 -1.28
CA ARG A 474 67.84 -39.36 -2.17
C ARG A 474 67.69 -37.85 -2.34
N VAL A 475 67.64 -37.38 -3.59
CA VAL A 475 67.44 -35.96 -3.90
C VAL A 475 66.17 -35.78 -4.73
N PRO A 476 65.37 -34.72 -4.46
CA PRO A 476 64.30 -34.27 -5.35
C PRO A 476 64.69 -34.18 -6.83
N PHE A 477 63.87 -34.71 -7.73
CA PHE A 477 64.15 -34.73 -9.17
C PHE A 477 64.22 -33.34 -9.81
N ILE A 478 63.22 -32.47 -9.56
CA ILE A 478 63.20 -31.12 -10.16
C ILE A 478 64.43 -30.27 -9.76
N PRO A 479 64.75 -30.08 -8.47
CA PRO A 479 65.96 -29.36 -8.06
C PRO A 479 67.24 -29.91 -8.66
N TYR A 480 67.37 -31.24 -8.73
CA TYR A 480 68.52 -31.90 -9.35
C TYR A 480 68.63 -31.58 -10.85
N CYS A 481 67.52 -31.65 -11.59
CA CYS A 481 67.48 -31.28 -13.00
C CYS A 481 67.85 -29.82 -13.24
N LEU A 482 67.34 -28.90 -12.41
CA LEU A 482 67.64 -27.47 -12.53
C LEU A 482 69.13 -27.19 -12.28
N GLU A 483 69.71 -27.76 -11.23
CA GLU A 483 71.14 -27.63 -10.91
C GLU A 483 72.03 -28.09 -12.06
N ARG A 484 71.71 -29.24 -12.67
CA ARG A 484 72.43 -29.75 -13.86
C ARG A 484 72.28 -28.85 -15.07
N CYS A 485 71.08 -28.31 -15.30
CA CYS A 485 70.82 -27.37 -16.40
C CYS A 485 71.65 -26.09 -16.25
N PHE A 486 71.71 -25.50 -15.05
CA PHE A 486 72.53 -24.32 -14.78
C PHE A 486 74.03 -24.62 -14.87
N ALA A 487 74.46 -25.86 -14.59
CA ALA A 487 75.82 -26.33 -14.84
C ALA A 487 76.13 -26.63 -16.32
N GLY A 488 75.15 -26.48 -17.22
CA GLY A 488 75.31 -26.66 -18.67
C GLY A 488 75.06 -28.08 -19.18
N ASP A 489 74.64 -29.02 -18.32
CA ASP A 489 74.24 -30.38 -18.70
C ASP A 489 72.72 -30.48 -18.89
N THR A 490 72.28 -30.52 -20.14
CA THR A 490 70.87 -30.59 -20.54
C THR A 490 70.46 -31.99 -21.03
N SER A 491 71.33 -32.99 -20.89
CA SER A 491 71.12 -34.33 -21.47
C SER A 491 69.91 -35.07 -20.86
N PHE A 492 69.66 -34.88 -19.56
CA PHE A 492 68.53 -35.48 -18.83
C PHE A 492 67.17 -34.91 -19.25
N LEU A 493 67.13 -33.68 -19.79
CA LEU A 493 65.89 -33.07 -20.26
C LEU A 493 65.29 -33.87 -21.42
N LYS A 494 66.12 -34.33 -22.38
CA LYS A 494 65.69 -35.14 -23.53
C LYS A 494 64.97 -36.45 -23.17
N MET A 495 65.00 -36.86 -21.90
CA MET A 495 64.46 -38.13 -21.41
C MET A 495 63.07 -38.00 -20.77
N ILE A 496 62.54 -36.78 -20.66
CA ILE A 496 61.17 -36.51 -20.17
C ILE A 496 60.26 -36.41 -21.40
N ASP A 497 59.57 -37.50 -21.73
CA ASP A 497 58.73 -37.58 -22.94
C ASP A 497 57.27 -37.13 -22.71
N ASN A 498 56.91 -36.81 -21.47
CA ASN A 498 55.55 -36.46 -21.07
C ASN A 498 55.35 -34.93 -21.07
N GLU A 499 54.50 -34.42 -21.96
CA GLU A 499 54.23 -32.98 -22.16
C GLU A 499 53.83 -32.22 -20.87
N PRO A 500 52.91 -32.73 -20.00
CA PRO A 500 52.66 -32.16 -18.67
C PRO A 500 53.92 -32.03 -17.79
N GLN A 501 54.79 -33.03 -17.79
CA GLN A 501 56.03 -33.03 -17.01
C GLN A 501 57.07 -32.06 -17.60
N GLN A 502 57.13 -31.96 -18.93
CA GLN A 502 57.96 -30.97 -19.61
C GLN A 502 57.52 -29.54 -19.25
N THR A 503 56.21 -29.30 -19.23
CA THR A 503 55.64 -28.01 -18.82
C THR A 503 55.96 -27.71 -17.34
N GLU A 504 55.81 -28.69 -16.45
CA GLU A 504 56.12 -28.52 -15.03
C GLU A 504 57.60 -28.17 -14.79
N LEU A 505 58.52 -28.89 -15.41
CA LEU A 505 59.97 -28.63 -15.28
C LEU A 505 60.37 -27.30 -15.92
N GLY A 506 59.81 -26.97 -17.10
CA GLY A 506 60.02 -25.69 -17.76
C GLY A 506 59.53 -24.51 -16.93
N GLY A 507 58.40 -24.66 -16.24
CA GLY A 507 57.86 -23.64 -15.34
C GLY A 507 58.76 -23.39 -14.13
N GLU A 508 59.28 -24.44 -13.50
CA GLU A 508 60.21 -24.32 -12.36
C GLU A 508 61.57 -23.73 -12.78
N LEU A 509 62.07 -24.07 -13.99
CA LEU A 509 63.28 -23.47 -14.56
C LEU A 509 63.11 -21.96 -14.75
N LEU A 510 62.04 -21.53 -15.42
CA LEU A 510 61.77 -20.12 -15.68
C LEU A 510 61.50 -19.36 -14.37
N ASN A 511 60.81 -19.95 -13.40
CA ASN A 511 60.61 -19.33 -12.09
C ASN A 511 61.92 -19.15 -11.32
N SER A 512 62.85 -20.10 -11.40
CA SER A 512 64.18 -19.96 -10.80
C SER A 512 64.95 -18.80 -11.44
N ILE A 513 64.96 -18.73 -12.78
CA ILE A 513 65.61 -17.65 -13.54
C ILE A 513 64.99 -16.29 -13.21
N LYS A 514 63.66 -16.19 -13.19
CA LYS A 514 62.92 -14.98 -12.86
C LYS A 514 63.22 -14.49 -11.44
N HIS A 515 63.31 -15.41 -10.48
CA HIS A 515 63.64 -15.09 -9.09
C HIS A 515 65.08 -14.60 -8.95
N GLU A 516 66.04 -15.21 -9.66
CA GLU A 516 67.44 -14.76 -9.69
C GLU A 516 67.56 -13.37 -10.31
N LEU A 517 66.91 -13.13 -11.46
CA LEU A 517 66.83 -11.80 -12.11
C LEU A 517 66.24 -10.72 -11.20
N ALA A 518 65.23 -11.05 -10.39
CA ALA A 518 64.59 -10.11 -9.48
C ALA A 518 65.39 -9.85 -8.20
N ALA A 519 66.21 -10.81 -7.76
CA ALA A 519 67.00 -10.72 -6.53
C ALA A 519 68.32 -9.96 -6.74
N GLU A 520 68.91 -10.03 -7.92
CA GLU A 520 70.15 -9.32 -8.24
C GLU A 520 69.90 -7.87 -8.67
N LYS A 521 70.59 -6.91 -8.05
CA LYS A 521 70.47 -5.49 -8.41
C LYS A 521 71.01 -5.16 -9.82
N LEU A 522 71.84 -6.05 -10.40
CA LEU A 522 72.34 -6.04 -11.78
C LEU A 522 73.05 -7.39 -12.03
N PRO A 523 72.46 -8.32 -12.79
CA PRO A 523 73.11 -9.59 -13.09
C PRO A 523 74.36 -9.40 -13.94
N SER A 524 75.38 -10.21 -13.72
CA SER A 524 76.63 -10.13 -14.49
C SER A 524 76.37 -10.41 -15.98
N ALA A 525 77.08 -9.73 -16.87
CA ALA A 525 76.92 -9.92 -18.32
C ALA A 525 77.19 -11.37 -18.74
N GLU A 526 78.12 -12.04 -18.06
CA GLU A 526 78.46 -13.46 -18.29
C GLU A 526 77.32 -14.40 -17.86
N TRP A 527 76.69 -14.15 -16.71
CA TRP A 527 75.52 -14.92 -16.27
C TRP A 527 74.34 -14.76 -17.24
N LEU A 528 74.07 -13.53 -17.69
CA LEU A 528 73.00 -13.26 -18.68
C LEU A 528 73.23 -14.00 -20.00
N GLU A 529 74.45 -14.01 -20.52
CA GLU A 529 74.80 -14.76 -21.73
C GLU A 529 74.64 -16.27 -21.55
N ASN A 530 75.02 -16.79 -20.38
CA ASN A 530 74.88 -18.22 -20.08
C ASN A 530 73.40 -18.64 -19.99
N ILE A 531 72.53 -17.81 -19.40
CA ILE A 531 71.08 -18.06 -19.35
C ILE A 531 70.44 -17.95 -20.73
N LEU A 532 70.77 -16.92 -21.52
CA LEU A 532 70.25 -16.78 -22.88
C LEU A 532 70.70 -17.94 -23.77
N SER A 533 71.96 -18.38 -23.64
CA SER A 533 72.49 -19.56 -24.31
C SER A 533 71.76 -20.84 -23.88
N LEU A 534 71.47 -21.01 -22.59
CA LEU A 534 70.68 -22.13 -22.07
C LEU A 534 69.26 -22.16 -22.64
N LEU A 535 68.55 -21.03 -22.63
CA LEU A 535 67.19 -20.91 -23.17
C LEU A 535 67.13 -21.08 -24.69
N ALA A 536 68.21 -20.77 -25.41
CA ALA A 536 68.33 -20.94 -26.85
C ALA A 536 68.62 -22.39 -27.29
N ARG A 537 68.94 -23.31 -26.36
CA ARG A 537 69.17 -24.72 -26.68
C ARG A 537 67.88 -25.41 -27.09
N GLU A 538 67.92 -26.17 -28.18
CA GLU A 538 66.78 -26.93 -28.72
C GLU A 538 66.19 -27.87 -27.66
N GLU A 539 67.04 -28.45 -26.81
CA GLU A 539 66.63 -29.28 -25.68
C GLU A 539 65.75 -28.56 -24.67
N VAL A 540 66.02 -27.28 -24.43
CA VAL A 540 65.31 -26.49 -23.41
C VAL A 540 64.05 -25.90 -24.02
N GLN A 541 64.12 -25.47 -25.29
CA GLN A 541 62.98 -24.90 -26.03
C GLN A 541 61.73 -25.77 -26.02
N ALA A 542 61.86 -27.11 -26.08
CA ALA A 542 60.72 -28.02 -25.95
C ALA A 542 59.96 -27.88 -24.61
N PHE A 543 60.66 -27.59 -23.52
CA PHE A 543 60.12 -27.39 -22.16
C PHE A 543 59.51 -26.00 -21.97
N LEU A 544 59.95 -25.03 -22.78
CA LEU A 544 59.50 -23.64 -22.72
C LEU A 544 58.14 -23.43 -23.41
N ARG A 545 57.74 -24.30 -24.34
CA ARG A 545 56.50 -24.17 -25.12
C ARG A 545 55.23 -24.07 -24.26
N GLY A 546 55.18 -24.76 -23.13
CA GLY A 546 54.05 -24.70 -22.19
C GLY A 546 54.08 -23.54 -21.18
N ASN A 547 55.09 -22.66 -21.22
CA ASN A 547 55.31 -21.62 -20.22
C ASN A 547 55.60 -20.24 -20.84
N LEU A 548 54.95 -19.91 -21.95
CA LEU A 548 55.19 -18.69 -22.73
C LEU A 548 54.96 -17.42 -21.91
N GLY A 549 53.94 -17.40 -21.05
CA GLY A 549 53.68 -16.26 -20.15
C GLY A 549 54.82 -15.94 -19.17
N LEU A 550 55.54 -16.95 -18.68
CA LEU A 550 56.71 -16.78 -17.80
C LEU A 550 57.96 -16.36 -18.59
N LEU A 551 58.11 -16.89 -19.81
CA LEU A 551 59.19 -16.49 -20.72
C LEU A 551 59.06 -15.01 -21.13
N CYS A 552 57.83 -14.55 -21.40
CA CYS A 552 57.57 -13.13 -21.64
C CYS A 552 57.87 -12.28 -20.39
N ASP A 553 57.54 -12.75 -19.18
CA ASP A 553 57.89 -12.04 -17.93
C ASP A 553 59.40 -11.85 -17.76
N ILE A 554 60.20 -12.86 -18.13
CA ILE A 554 61.66 -12.78 -18.12
C ILE A 554 62.15 -11.75 -19.13
N ALA A 555 61.54 -11.69 -20.32
CA ALA A 555 61.87 -10.70 -21.35
C ALA A 555 61.75 -9.25 -20.84
N TYR A 556 60.76 -8.96 -19.99
CA TYR A 556 60.60 -7.66 -19.35
C TYR A 556 61.67 -7.31 -18.32
N LEU A 557 62.24 -8.34 -17.67
CA LEU A 557 63.29 -8.15 -16.66
C LEU A 557 64.68 -7.98 -17.27
N LEU A 558 64.84 -8.29 -18.56
CA LEU A 558 66.11 -8.16 -19.26
C LEU A 558 66.41 -6.72 -19.70
N PRO A 559 67.69 -6.34 -19.77
CA PRO A 559 68.12 -5.11 -20.44
C PRO A 559 67.65 -5.05 -21.90
N GLN A 560 67.24 -3.87 -22.38
CA GLN A 560 66.72 -3.69 -23.75
C GLN A 560 67.67 -4.17 -24.86
N ASN A 561 68.99 -4.05 -24.65
CA ASN A 561 69.99 -4.53 -25.62
C ASN A 561 70.14 -6.06 -25.69
N LYS A 562 69.35 -6.81 -24.91
CA LYS A 562 69.26 -8.27 -24.92
C LYS A 562 67.87 -8.78 -25.30
N LEU A 563 66.93 -7.88 -25.57
CA LEU A 563 65.57 -8.23 -25.98
C LEU A 563 65.56 -8.96 -27.33
N GLU A 564 66.45 -8.60 -28.27
CA GLU A 564 66.58 -9.27 -29.57
C GLU A 564 66.83 -10.77 -29.42
N ASN A 565 67.71 -11.19 -28.50
CA ASN A 565 68.00 -12.60 -28.26
C ASN A 565 66.80 -13.39 -27.76
N ILE A 566 65.95 -12.79 -26.91
CA ILE A 566 64.70 -13.46 -26.47
C ILE A 566 63.65 -13.47 -27.58
N LEU A 567 63.57 -12.41 -28.39
CA LEU A 567 62.66 -12.40 -29.54
C LEU A 567 63.03 -13.50 -30.54
N GLU A 568 64.32 -13.75 -30.79
CA GLU A 568 64.77 -14.88 -31.60
C GLU A 568 64.32 -16.24 -31.03
N ILE A 569 64.38 -16.42 -29.70
CA ILE A 569 63.88 -17.63 -29.03
C ILE A 569 62.35 -17.75 -29.17
N LEU A 570 61.60 -16.66 -28.98
CA LEU A 570 60.13 -16.63 -29.14
C LEU A 570 59.72 -16.92 -30.59
N PHE A 571 60.45 -16.41 -31.58
CA PHE A 571 60.19 -16.74 -32.99
C PHE A 571 60.51 -18.20 -33.31
N ALA A 572 61.61 -18.75 -32.79
CA ALA A 572 61.96 -20.16 -32.95
C ALA A 572 60.91 -21.11 -32.34
N LEU A 573 60.22 -20.66 -31.28
CA LEU A 573 59.13 -21.39 -30.64
C LEU A 573 57.78 -21.30 -31.37
N GLN A 574 57.68 -20.57 -32.49
CA GLN A 574 56.43 -20.35 -33.24
C GLN A 574 55.30 -19.81 -32.36
N VAL A 575 55.63 -18.91 -31.43
CA VAL A 575 54.70 -18.37 -30.40
C VAL A 575 53.31 -17.97 -30.94
N PRO A 576 53.17 -17.30 -32.10
CA PRO A 576 51.84 -16.98 -32.66
C PRO A 576 50.88 -18.18 -32.81
N GLU A 577 51.40 -19.38 -33.06
CA GLU A 577 50.60 -20.61 -33.24
C GLU A 577 50.28 -21.33 -31.91
N VAL A 578 50.96 -20.94 -30.82
CA VAL A 578 50.93 -21.63 -29.52
C VAL A 578 50.31 -20.76 -28.41
N LEU A 579 50.11 -19.47 -28.64
CA LEU A 579 49.41 -18.59 -27.70
C LEU A 579 47.96 -19.06 -27.51
N THR A 580 47.59 -19.39 -26.28
CA THR A 580 46.25 -19.86 -25.93
C THR A 580 45.54 -18.95 -24.93
N GLU A 581 46.29 -18.13 -24.20
CA GLU A 581 45.80 -17.34 -23.08
C GLU A 581 45.78 -15.83 -23.38
N PRO A 582 44.71 -15.09 -23.04
CA PRO A 582 44.62 -13.64 -23.26
C PRO A 582 45.71 -12.83 -22.55
N THR A 583 46.17 -13.31 -21.39
CA THR A 583 47.26 -12.66 -20.63
C THR A 583 48.62 -12.86 -21.28
N GLU A 584 48.84 -13.99 -21.95
CA GLU A 584 50.07 -14.25 -22.71
C GLU A 584 50.13 -13.37 -23.95
N LEU A 585 49.01 -13.22 -24.66
CA LEU A 585 48.90 -12.32 -25.81
C LEU A 585 49.25 -10.88 -25.43
N ALA A 586 48.74 -10.38 -24.30
CA ALA A 586 49.05 -9.03 -23.80
C ALA A 586 50.55 -8.85 -23.53
N LYS A 587 51.18 -9.83 -22.86
CA LYS A 587 52.61 -9.79 -22.55
C LYS A 587 53.47 -9.89 -23.80
N TYR A 588 53.12 -10.77 -24.73
CA TYR A 588 53.81 -10.94 -26.01
C TYR A 588 53.75 -9.67 -26.84
N GLN A 589 52.56 -9.06 -26.96
CA GLN A 589 52.35 -7.85 -27.74
C GLN A 589 53.23 -6.68 -27.28
N VAL A 590 53.37 -6.47 -25.98
CA VAL A 590 54.12 -5.33 -25.43
C VAL A 590 55.66 -5.50 -25.55
N LEU A 591 56.15 -6.68 -25.97
CA LEU A 591 57.56 -6.87 -26.38
C LEU A 591 57.90 -6.17 -27.70
N PHE A 592 56.88 -5.79 -28.49
CA PHE A 592 57.05 -5.13 -29.78
C PHE A 592 56.77 -3.63 -29.70
N PRO A 593 57.29 -2.83 -30.67
CA PRO A 593 56.91 -1.43 -30.81
C PRO A 593 55.40 -1.25 -30.94
N MET A 594 54.87 -0.16 -30.38
CA MET A 594 53.43 0.12 -30.27
C MET A 594 52.72 0.16 -31.64
N GLU A 595 53.44 0.49 -32.70
CA GLU A 595 52.95 0.52 -34.08
C GLU A 595 52.57 -0.86 -34.61
N MET A 596 53.10 -1.93 -34.02
CA MET A 596 52.84 -3.32 -34.43
C MET A 596 51.69 -3.97 -33.65
N TRP A 597 51.24 -3.37 -32.55
CA TRP A 597 50.29 -3.97 -31.61
C TRP A 597 48.95 -4.34 -32.25
N ASP A 598 48.39 -3.45 -33.08
CA ASP A 598 47.12 -3.70 -33.76
C ASP A 598 47.26 -4.87 -34.78
N GLY A 599 48.45 -5.03 -35.39
CA GLY A 599 48.76 -6.15 -36.29
C GLY A 599 48.88 -7.47 -35.55
N ILE A 600 49.59 -7.47 -34.42
CA ILE A 600 49.74 -8.65 -33.55
C ILE A 600 48.38 -9.13 -33.03
N TYR A 601 47.52 -8.20 -32.61
CA TYR A 601 46.15 -8.54 -32.20
C TYR A 601 45.32 -9.11 -33.36
N ALA A 602 45.43 -8.55 -34.57
CA ALA A 602 44.69 -9.04 -35.73
C ALA A 602 45.12 -10.45 -36.15
N GLU A 603 46.41 -10.77 -36.03
CA GLU A 603 46.98 -12.07 -36.42
C GLU A 603 46.76 -13.15 -35.36
N CYS A 604 46.99 -12.82 -34.07
CA CYS A 604 46.97 -13.81 -32.98
C CYS A 604 45.71 -13.72 -32.12
N GLY A 605 45.12 -12.54 -31.96
CA GLY A 605 44.11 -12.26 -30.95
C GLY A 605 42.70 -12.75 -31.25
N VAL A 606 42.34 -12.98 -32.51
CA VAL A 606 40.97 -13.38 -32.90
C VAL A 606 40.61 -14.80 -32.45
N GLY A 607 41.60 -15.69 -32.35
CA GLY A 607 41.41 -17.05 -31.84
C GLY A 607 41.50 -17.18 -30.32
N ILE A 608 42.14 -16.21 -29.66
CA ILE A 608 42.42 -16.23 -28.21
C ILE A 608 41.36 -15.44 -27.44
N ILE A 609 40.94 -14.28 -27.96
CA ILE A 609 39.90 -13.46 -27.34
C ILE A 609 38.56 -13.88 -27.93
N THR A 610 37.92 -14.86 -27.31
CA THR A 610 36.65 -15.43 -27.80
C THR A 610 35.43 -14.80 -27.14
N ASP A 611 35.60 -14.17 -25.98
CA ASP A 611 34.56 -13.38 -25.32
C ASP A 611 35.08 -12.18 -24.49
N CYS A 612 34.17 -11.57 -23.73
CA CYS A 612 34.48 -10.38 -22.94
C CYS A 612 35.28 -10.68 -21.68
N ASP A 613 35.25 -11.90 -21.14
CA ASP A 613 36.07 -12.26 -19.99
C ASP A 613 37.54 -12.40 -20.44
N ASP A 614 37.75 -13.02 -21.61
CA ASP A 614 39.05 -13.04 -22.28
C ASP A 614 39.57 -11.62 -22.56
N LEU A 615 38.70 -10.76 -23.10
CA LEU A 615 39.04 -9.36 -23.39
C LEU A 615 39.36 -8.59 -22.09
N ALA A 616 38.62 -8.84 -21.01
CA ALA A 616 38.88 -8.23 -19.71
C ALA A 616 40.23 -8.66 -19.15
N ALA A 617 40.56 -9.94 -19.21
CA ALA A 617 41.85 -10.49 -18.78
C ALA A 617 43.01 -9.88 -19.57
N TYR A 618 42.89 -9.82 -20.89
CA TYR A 618 43.86 -9.18 -21.79
C TYR A 618 44.06 -7.69 -21.44
N LEU A 619 42.98 -6.92 -21.28
CA LEU A 619 43.05 -5.49 -20.97
C LEU A 619 43.58 -5.22 -19.56
N ALA A 620 43.24 -6.04 -18.58
CA ALA A 620 43.77 -5.94 -17.22
C ALA A 620 45.28 -6.19 -17.20
N CYS A 621 45.75 -7.22 -17.93
CA CYS A 621 47.16 -7.51 -18.09
C CYS A 621 47.90 -6.36 -18.78
N LEU A 622 47.40 -5.86 -19.92
CA LEU A 622 47.97 -4.68 -20.60
C LEU A 622 48.06 -3.47 -19.66
N LYS A 623 47.00 -3.15 -18.91
CA LYS A 623 47.01 -2.00 -17.97
C LYS A 623 48.01 -2.17 -16.82
N ALA A 624 48.33 -3.41 -16.45
CA ALA A 624 49.29 -3.72 -15.41
C ALA A 624 50.74 -3.56 -15.91
N ILE A 625 51.04 -4.04 -17.12
CA ILE A 625 52.40 -4.04 -17.69
C ILE A 625 52.77 -2.71 -18.38
N LEU A 626 51.79 -1.98 -18.91
CA LEU A 626 52.08 -0.75 -19.68
C LEU A 626 52.51 0.41 -18.78
N PRO A 627 53.54 1.18 -19.17
CA PRO A 627 53.90 2.43 -18.51
C PRO A 627 52.77 3.47 -18.63
N LYS A 628 52.74 4.43 -17.70
CA LYS A 628 51.63 5.41 -17.55
C LYS A 628 51.26 6.12 -18.86
N GLU A 629 52.26 6.44 -19.68
CA GLU A 629 52.11 7.14 -20.96
C GLU A 629 51.42 6.27 -22.04
N GLN A 630 51.52 4.94 -21.93
CA GLN A 630 50.97 3.98 -22.90
C GLN A 630 49.63 3.36 -22.46
N LYS A 631 49.22 3.53 -21.20
CA LYS A 631 47.91 3.03 -20.69
C LYS A 631 46.69 3.59 -21.44
N ALA A 632 46.86 4.71 -22.15
CA ALA A 632 45.83 5.25 -23.04
C ALA A 632 45.44 4.25 -24.14
N TYR A 633 46.38 3.45 -24.65
CA TYR A 633 46.10 2.41 -25.65
C TYR A 633 45.11 1.38 -25.14
N ALA A 634 45.39 0.77 -23.98
CA ALA A 634 44.50 -0.23 -23.38
C ALA A 634 43.12 0.34 -23.01
N THR A 635 43.03 1.65 -22.77
CA THR A 635 41.75 2.32 -22.50
C THR A 635 40.95 2.56 -23.78
N GLN A 636 41.63 2.86 -24.89
CA GLN A 636 41.02 3.11 -26.20
C GLN A 636 40.87 1.83 -27.06
N PHE A 637 41.41 0.70 -26.62
CA PHE A 637 41.46 -0.53 -27.41
C PHE A 637 40.07 -1.01 -27.83
N VAL A 638 39.11 -1.06 -26.90
CA VAL A 638 37.73 -1.48 -27.20
C VAL A 638 37.03 -0.52 -28.14
N GLU A 639 37.29 0.78 -28.01
CA GLU A 639 36.76 1.81 -28.92
C GLU A 639 37.33 1.66 -30.34
N LYS A 640 38.65 1.44 -30.45
CA LYS A 640 39.32 1.17 -31.73
C LYS A 640 38.81 -0.12 -32.37
N LEU A 641 38.67 -1.19 -31.59
CA LEU A 641 38.15 -2.48 -32.05
C LEU A 641 36.70 -2.36 -32.54
N TYR A 642 35.87 -1.60 -31.82
CA TYR A 642 34.51 -1.30 -32.26
C TYR A 642 34.49 -0.47 -33.55
N GLY A 643 35.41 0.48 -33.71
CA GLY A 643 35.53 1.31 -34.92
C GLY A 643 36.00 0.54 -36.15
N SER A 644 36.92 -0.41 -35.98
CA SER A 644 37.53 -1.19 -37.07
C SER A 644 36.73 -2.45 -37.43
N ASN A 645 36.15 -3.14 -36.45
CA ASN A 645 35.40 -4.37 -36.65
C ASN A 645 34.22 -4.53 -35.65
N PRO A 646 33.08 -3.85 -35.89
CA PRO A 646 31.91 -3.95 -35.01
C PRO A 646 31.36 -5.38 -34.86
N GLN A 647 31.54 -6.24 -35.88
CA GLN A 647 31.08 -7.64 -35.85
C GLN A 647 31.87 -8.47 -34.84
N ALA A 648 33.17 -8.22 -34.69
CA ALA A 648 33.98 -8.89 -33.66
C ALA A 648 33.41 -8.62 -32.26
N ILE A 649 33.04 -7.37 -31.96
CA ILE A 649 32.42 -7.00 -30.67
C ILE A 649 31.10 -7.76 -30.43
N ASN A 650 30.29 -8.00 -31.47
CA ASN A 650 29.07 -8.79 -31.33
C ASN A 650 29.36 -10.26 -30.95
N CYS A 651 30.43 -10.86 -31.48
CA CYS A 651 30.82 -12.23 -31.16
C CYS A 651 31.34 -12.38 -29.72
N LEU A 652 31.90 -11.32 -29.13
CA LEU A 652 32.40 -11.36 -27.76
C LEU A 652 31.30 -11.38 -26.68
N ILE A 653 30.08 -10.98 -27.05
CA ILE A 653 28.97 -10.85 -26.10
C ILE A 653 28.18 -12.16 -26.05
N LYS A 654 28.43 -12.94 -25.00
CA LYS A 654 27.76 -14.22 -24.72
C LYS A 654 26.79 -14.13 -23.53
N SER A 655 26.81 -13.04 -22.76
CA SER A 655 25.99 -12.87 -21.56
C SER A 655 25.64 -11.38 -21.29
N PRO A 656 24.71 -11.08 -20.37
CA PRO A 656 24.40 -9.70 -19.98
C PRO A 656 25.56 -8.95 -19.34
N SER A 657 26.38 -9.62 -18.51
CA SER A 657 27.56 -9.01 -17.88
C SER A 657 28.62 -8.60 -18.91
N HIS A 658 28.74 -9.35 -20.02
CA HIS A 658 29.63 -8.99 -21.14
C HIS A 658 29.23 -7.67 -21.78
N LEU A 659 27.91 -7.43 -21.96
CA LEU A 659 27.43 -6.14 -22.46
C LEU A 659 27.77 -5.02 -21.48
N ASP A 660 27.55 -5.22 -20.17
CA ASP A 660 27.88 -4.20 -19.17
C ASP A 660 29.37 -3.86 -19.13
N PHE A 661 30.24 -4.86 -19.24
CA PHE A 661 31.68 -4.68 -19.34
C PHE A 661 32.05 -3.82 -20.56
N LEU A 662 31.57 -4.17 -21.75
CA LEU A 662 31.88 -3.43 -22.98
C LEU A 662 31.33 -2.00 -22.96
N LEU A 663 30.12 -1.80 -22.46
CA LEU A 663 29.56 -0.47 -22.27
C LEU A 663 30.38 0.35 -21.25
N GLY A 664 31.02 -0.30 -20.28
CA GLY A 664 31.98 0.32 -19.36
C GLY A 664 33.30 0.74 -20.02
N GLN A 665 33.67 0.13 -21.15
CA GLN A 665 34.87 0.48 -21.93
C GLN A 665 34.58 1.44 -23.10
N LEU A 666 33.31 1.61 -23.51
CA LEU A 666 32.93 2.47 -24.63
C LEU A 666 32.38 3.84 -24.17
N PRO A 667 32.66 4.94 -24.92
CA PRO A 667 31.97 6.21 -24.76
C PRO A 667 30.44 6.06 -24.82
N LYS A 668 29.71 6.85 -24.01
CA LYS A 668 28.23 6.76 -23.90
C LYS A 668 27.52 6.99 -25.23
N GLU A 669 28.11 7.78 -26.12
CA GLU A 669 27.60 8.09 -27.45
C GLU A 669 27.52 6.85 -28.35
N LEU A 670 28.37 5.84 -28.09
CA LEU A 670 28.42 4.60 -28.85
C LEU A 670 27.49 3.50 -28.31
N HIS A 671 26.96 3.66 -27.09
CA HIS A 671 26.12 2.65 -26.42
C HIS A 671 24.88 2.31 -27.26
N ALA A 672 24.16 3.34 -27.70
CA ALA A 672 22.97 3.15 -28.53
C ALA A 672 23.30 2.54 -29.90
N LYS A 673 24.46 2.88 -30.48
CA LYS A 673 24.90 2.32 -31.76
C LYS A 673 25.21 0.83 -31.62
N LEU A 674 25.92 0.44 -30.55
CA LEU A 674 26.22 -0.96 -30.26
C LEU A 674 24.91 -1.76 -30.10
N ILE A 675 24.02 -1.30 -29.21
CA ILE A 675 22.80 -2.02 -28.83
C ILE A 675 21.79 -2.05 -29.99
N CYS A 676 21.53 -0.91 -30.63
CA CYS A 676 20.45 -0.78 -31.61
C CYS A 676 20.88 -1.07 -33.05
N GLU A 677 22.17 -1.14 -33.37
CA GLU A 677 22.64 -1.30 -34.76
C GLU A 677 23.62 -2.45 -34.95
N THR A 678 24.54 -2.66 -34.00
CA THR A 678 25.62 -3.64 -34.16
C THR A 678 25.24 -5.04 -33.67
N LEU A 679 24.60 -5.14 -32.49
CA LEU A 679 24.23 -6.44 -31.93
C LEU A 679 23.22 -7.19 -32.82
N THR A 680 23.44 -8.47 -33.07
CA THR A 680 22.46 -9.30 -33.81
C THR A 680 21.22 -9.60 -32.97
N GLN A 681 20.12 -9.98 -33.61
CA GLN A 681 18.89 -10.34 -32.88
C GLN A 681 19.09 -11.54 -31.94
N ASN A 682 19.92 -12.52 -32.33
CA ASN A 682 20.25 -13.68 -31.48
C ASN A 682 21.02 -13.24 -30.24
N THR A 683 22.04 -12.40 -30.40
CA THR A 683 22.81 -11.84 -29.29
C THR A 683 21.92 -11.00 -28.36
N LEU A 684 21.01 -10.20 -28.93
CA LEU A 684 20.02 -9.44 -28.14
C LEU A 684 19.09 -10.35 -27.35
N LYS A 685 18.66 -11.49 -27.88
CA LYS A 685 17.82 -12.46 -27.13
C LYS A 685 18.58 -13.10 -25.96
N ILE A 686 19.88 -13.36 -26.12
CA ILE A 686 20.73 -13.91 -25.06
C ILE A 686 20.91 -12.87 -23.94
N ILE A 687 21.21 -11.63 -24.29
CA ILE A 687 21.40 -10.53 -23.32
C ILE A 687 20.07 -10.18 -22.64
N ILE A 688 19.02 -10.02 -23.43
CA ILE A 688 17.69 -9.58 -23.00
C ILE A 688 16.78 -10.80 -22.85
N CYS A 689 17.22 -11.76 -22.04
CA CYS A 689 16.46 -12.98 -21.74
C CYS A 689 15.41 -12.78 -20.63
N SER A 690 15.45 -11.66 -19.91
CA SER A 690 14.57 -11.35 -18.78
C SER A 690 14.08 -9.91 -18.80
N PHE A 691 12.95 -9.64 -18.13
CA PHE A 691 12.41 -8.29 -17.98
C PHE A 691 13.40 -7.34 -17.32
N THR A 692 14.11 -7.80 -16.29
CA THR A 692 15.12 -7.00 -15.58
C THR A 692 16.20 -6.50 -16.52
N ASN A 693 16.70 -7.36 -17.40
CA ASN A 693 17.73 -7.00 -18.38
C ASN A 693 17.19 -6.00 -19.40
N LEU A 694 15.98 -6.23 -19.92
CA LEU A 694 15.31 -5.27 -20.82
C LEU A 694 15.15 -3.90 -20.16
N TYR A 695 14.65 -3.88 -18.93
CA TYR A 695 14.41 -2.66 -18.18
C TYR A 695 15.72 -1.89 -17.92
N ILE A 696 16.79 -2.57 -17.51
CA ILE A 696 18.11 -1.94 -17.30
C ILE A 696 18.65 -1.35 -18.60
N VAL A 697 18.57 -2.08 -19.71
CA VAL A 697 19.05 -1.59 -21.01
C VAL A 697 18.27 -0.35 -21.44
N LEU A 698 16.95 -0.38 -21.38
CA LEU A 698 16.11 0.75 -21.80
C LEU A 698 16.27 1.98 -20.88
N SER A 699 16.33 1.78 -19.56
CA SER A 699 16.34 2.88 -18.59
C SER A 699 17.73 3.49 -18.37
N LYS A 700 18.80 2.69 -18.39
CA LYS A 700 20.16 3.13 -18.03
C LYS A 700 21.12 3.26 -19.20
N LYS A 701 20.89 2.53 -20.30
CA LYS A 701 21.86 2.44 -21.41
C LYS A 701 21.42 3.16 -22.69
N LEU A 702 20.13 3.47 -22.84
CA LEU A 702 19.59 4.23 -23.97
C LEU A 702 19.10 5.62 -23.53
N ALA A 703 19.55 6.64 -24.24
CA ALA A 703 19.34 8.04 -23.85
C ALA A 703 18.03 8.63 -24.38
N THR A 704 17.51 8.13 -25.50
CA THR A 704 16.31 8.67 -26.15
C THR A 704 15.22 7.63 -26.37
N ASP A 705 13.95 8.06 -26.36
CA ASP A 705 12.81 7.16 -26.59
C ASP A 705 12.81 6.55 -28.00
N GLN A 706 13.36 7.25 -28.99
CA GLN A 706 13.53 6.69 -30.34
C GLN A 706 14.49 5.49 -30.34
N GLN A 707 15.57 5.54 -29.56
CA GLN A 707 16.48 4.41 -29.41
C GLN A 707 15.79 3.24 -28.71
N ARG A 708 14.99 3.51 -27.67
CA ARG A 708 14.20 2.52 -26.93
C ARG A 708 13.20 1.80 -27.85
N ILE A 709 12.41 2.56 -28.63
CA ILE A 709 11.48 1.98 -29.61
C ILE A 709 12.23 1.14 -30.65
N LYS A 710 13.34 1.66 -31.20
CA LYS A 710 14.16 0.93 -32.18
C LYS A 710 14.64 -0.43 -31.64
N LEU A 711 15.05 -0.50 -30.36
CA LEU A 711 15.42 -1.76 -29.72
C LEU A 711 14.23 -2.72 -29.59
N LEU A 712 13.08 -2.22 -29.12
CA LEU A 712 11.86 -3.02 -28.96
C LEU A 712 11.40 -3.61 -30.30
N THR A 713 11.40 -2.82 -31.38
CA THR A 713 11.10 -3.28 -32.73
C THR A 713 12.06 -4.38 -33.19
N ARG A 714 13.36 -4.28 -32.84
CA ARG A 714 14.36 -5.30 -33.19
C ARG A 714 14.19 -6.61 -32.42
N LEU A 715 13.78 -6.56 -31.16
CA LEU A 715 13.46 -7.77 -30.39
C LEU A 715 12.29 -8.53 -31.02
N GLY A 716 11.34 -7.79 -31.60
CA GLY A 716 10.17 -8.33 -32.26
C GLY A 716 9.11 -8.83 -31.28
N GLN A 717 7.90 -9.04 -31.78
CA GLN A 717 6.74 -9.41 -30.95
C GLN A 717 6.96 -10.69 -30.14
N GLU A 718 7.56 -11.72 -30.74
CA GLU A 718 7.83 -12.99 -30.04
C GLU A 718 8.81 -12.79 -28.87
N GLY A 719 9.92 -12.07 -29.10
CA GLY A 719 10.90 -11.81 -28.05
C GLY A 719 10.31 -10.98 -26.91
N LEU A 720 9.56 -9.92 -27.24
CA LEU A 720 8.88 -9.11 -26.23
C LEU A 720 7.86 -9.93 -25.43
N SER A 721 7.13 -10.84 -26.09
CA SER A 721 6.12 -11.68 -25.44
C SER A 721 6.68 -12.72 -24.47
N SER A 722 7.92 -13.17 -24.69
CA SER A 722 8.63 -14.07 -23.76
C SER A 722 9.25 -13.31 -22.58
N ILE A 723 9.61 -12.04 -22.78
CA ILE A 723 10.30 -11.22 -21.77
C ILE A 723 9.30 -10.55 -20.82
N ILE A 724 8.24 -9.96 -21.37
CA ILE A 724 7.22 -9.23 -20.61
C ILE A 724 6.06 -10.19 -20.42
N THR A 725 5.79 -10.61 -19.20
CA THR A 725 4.80 -11.67 -18.90
C THR A 725 3.61 -11.16 -18.09
N SER A 726 3.64 -9.91 -17.64
CA SER A 726 2.57 -9.29 -16.84
C SER A 726 2.32 -7.83 -17.22
N ALA A 727 1.12 -7.34 -16.91
CA ALA A 727 0.77 -5.92 -17.10
C ALA A 727 1.64 -4.97 -16.27
N GLU A 728 2.10 -5.39 -15.10
CA GLU A 728 2.94 -4.58 -14.23
C GLU A 728 4.32 -4.33 -14.85
N GLN A 729 4.91 -5.37 -15.45
CA GLN A 729 6.15 -5.23 -16.21
C GLN A 729 5.98 -4.27 -17.40
N LEU A 730 4.86 -4.39 -18.13
CA LEU A 730 4.54 -3.46 -19.22
C LEU A 730 4.35 -2.03 -18.71
N ARG A 731 3.69 -1.85 -17.56
CA ARG A 731 3.49 -0.55 -16.90
C ARG A 731 4.81 0.14 -16.58
N LEU A 732 5.71 -0.57 -15.91
CA LEU A 732 7.06 -0.07 -15.58
C LEU A 732 7.83 0.32 -16.85
N LEU A 733 7.65 -0.42 -17.93
CA LEU A 733 8.30 -0.13 -19.21
C LEU A 733 7.70 1.10 -19.91
N LEU A 734 6.40 1.39 -19.74
CA LEU A 734 5.78 2.63 -20.22
C LEU A 734 6.20 3.85 -19.39
N GLU A 735 6.44 3.68 -18.09
CA GLU A 735 6.82 4.76 -17.18
C GLU A 735 8.21 5.34 -17.50
N ILE A 736 9.13 4.52 -18.03
CA ILE A 736 10.45 5.01 -18.48
C ILE A 736 10.41 5.75 -19.83
N MET A 737 9.28 5.70 -20.55
CA MET A 737 9.08 6.35 -21.84
C MET A 737 8.40 7.71 -21.67
N ALA A 738 8.76 8.71 -22.48
CA ALA A 738 7.98 9.94 -22.55
C ALA A 738 6.57 9.66 -23.08
N GLU A 739 5.60 10.45 -22.61
CA GLU A 739 4.18 10.31 -22.92
C GLU A 739 3.86 10.09 -24.42
N PRO A 740 4.41 10.88 -25.37
CA PRO A 740 4.11 10.70 -26.80
C PRO A 740 4.59 9.37 -27.41
N CYS A 741 5.51 8.67 -26.73
CA CYS A 741 6.12 7.43 -27.21
C CYS A 741 5.44 6.17 -26.65
N ARG A 742 4.57 6.30 -25.64
CA ARG A 742 3.91 5.17 -24.99
C ARG A 742 2.97 4.40 -25.91
N LEU A 743 2.13 5.09 -26.70
CA LEU A 743 1.25 4.43 -27.65
C LEU A 743 2.00 3.76 -28.83
N PRO A 744 3.00 4.41 -29.47
CA PRO A 744 3.86 3.74 -30.45
C PRO A 744 4.52 2.47 -29.89
N MET A 745 5.04 2.52 -28.67
CA MET A 745 5.64 1.36 -28.01
C MET A 745 4.64 0.20 -27.84
N LEU A 746 3.40 0.48 -27.43
CA LEU A 746 2.37 -0.56 -27.27
C LEU A 746 2.01 -1.26 -28.59
N LYS A 747 2.20 -0.59 -29.73
CA LYS A 747 1.97 -1.19 -31.06
C LYS A 747 3.05 -2.19 -31.47
N GLU A 748 4.18 -2.21 -30.78
CA GLU A 748 5.24 -3.23 -30.99
C GLU A 748 4.87 -4.59 -30.39
N PHE A 749 3.79 -4.68 -29.58
CA PHE A 749 3.28 -5.92 -29.01
C PHE A 749 2.18 -6.52 -29.87
N SER A 750 2.10 -7.86 -29.90
CA SER A 750 0.94 -8.52 -30.51
C SER A 750 -0.30 -8.33 -29.65
N LEU A 751 -1.47 -8.23 -30.30
CA LEU A 751 -2.74 -8.06 -29.60
C LEU A 751 -3.03 -9.23 -28.64
N ASP A 752 -2.71 -10.46 -29.05
CA ASP A 752 -2.91 -11.65 -28.21
C ASP A 752 -2.05 -11.60 -26.95
N HIS A 753 -0.83 -11.09 -27.05
CA HIS A 753 0.03 -10.91 -25.90
C HIS A 753 -0.51 -9.84 -24.96
N LEU A 754 -0.93 -8.67 -25.48
CA LEU A 754 -1.57 -7.63 -24.67
C LEU A 754 -2.81 -8.17 -23.94
N LYS A 755 -3.68 -8.91 -24.63
CA LYS A 755 -4.84 -9.58 -24.01
C LYS A 755 -4.44 -10.54 -22.88
N LYS A 756 -3.37 -11.33 -23.09
CA LYS A 756 -2.87 -12.30 -22.10
C LYS A 756 -2.37 -11.61 -20.83
N ILE A 757 -1.69 -10.49 -20.94
CA ILE A 757 -1.10 -9.78 -19.79
C ILE A 757 -2.08 -8.82 -19.11
N THR A 758 -3.18 -8.43 -19.78
CA THR A 758 -4.29 -7.68 -19.18
C THR A 758 -5.58 -8.51 -19.11
N PRO A 759 -5.60 -9.67 -18.42
CA PRO A 759 -6.76 -10.56 -18.44
C PRO A 759 -7.99 -10.00 -17.72
N SER A 760 -7.82 -8.98 -16.85
CA SER A 760 -8.91 -8.35 -16.11
C SER A 760 -8.93 -6.83 -16.27
N HIS A 761 -10.01 -6.21 -15.78
CA HIS A 761 -10.21 -4.78 -15.87
C HIS A 761 -9.21 -4.00 -15.01
N ILE A 762 -8.66 -4.60 -13.95
CA ILE A 762 -7.73 -3.93 -13.04
C ILE A 762 -6.41 -3.66 -13.76
N GLU A 763 -5.86 -4.67 -14.44
CA GLU A 763 -4.63 -4.54 -15.22
C GLU A 763 -4.84 -3.59 -16.40
N LEU A 764 -5.96 -3.72 -17.12
CA LEU A 764 -6.31 -2.82 -18.22
C LEU A 764 -6.43 -1.37 -17.76
N LYS A 765 -7.11 -1.11 -16.64
CA LYS A 765 -7.27 0.22 -16.04
C LYS A 765 -5.92 0.79 -15.62
N SER A 766 -5.08 -0.02 -14.98
CA SER A 766 -3.71 0.37 -14.60
C SER A 766 -2.91 0.80 -15.82
N LEU A 767 -2.96 0.02 -16.90
CA LEU A 767 -2.26 0.30 -18.14
C LEU A 767 -2.79 1.58 -18.82
N LEU A 768 -4.11 1.73 -18.95
CA LEU A 768 -4.74 2.92 -19.52
C LEU A 768 -4.38 4.21 -18.74
N LYS A 769 -4.25 4.14 -17.42
CA LYS A 769 -3.85 5.30 -16.60
C LYS A 769 -2.44 5.81 -16.94
N THR A 770 -1.53 4.92 -17.36
CA THR A 770 -0.19 5.33 -17.80
C THR A 770 -0.16 6.00 -19.17
N LEU A 771 -1.25 5.93 -19.94
CA LEU A 771 -1.34 6.58 -21.25
C LEU A 771 -1.87 8.02 -21.13
N PRO A 772 -1.40 8.93 -22.00
CA PRO A 772 -2.02 10.24 -22.17
C PRO A 772 -3.50 10.11 -22.50
N ILE A 773 -4.33 11.02 -21.98
CA ILE A 773 -5.79 10.95 -22.14
C ILE A 773 -6.21 10.83 -23.61
N ALA A 774 -5.51 11.53 -24.51
CA ALA A 774 -5.77 11.52 -25.96
C ALA A 774 -5.49 10.16 -26.63
N ASP A 775 -4.62 9.33 -26.05
CA ASP A 775 -4.20 8.05 -26.61
C ASP A 775 -4.96 6.86 -26.05
N ARG A 776 -5.59 7.01 -24.86
CA ARG A 776 -6.30 5.93 -24.17
C ARG A 776 -7.34 5.27 -25.06
N LEU A 777 -8.16 6.05 -25.78
CA LEU A 777 -9.19 5.48 -26.65
C LEU A 777 -8.59 4.79 -27.89
N SER A 778 -7.46 5.28 -28.40
CA SER A 778 -6.76 4.68 -29.52
C SER A 778 -6.14 3.34 -29.14
N PHE A 779 -5.52 3.26 -27.95
CA PHE A 779 -5.05 2.00 -27.38
C PHE A 779 -6.20 1.04 -27.11
N PHE A 780 -7.29 1.55 -26.53
CA PHE A 780 -8.50 0.77 -26.33
C PHE A 780 -8.91 0.14 -27.66
N LYS A 781 -9.15 0.91 -28.73
CA LYS A 781 -9.57 0.38 -30.05
C LYS A 781 -8.69 -0.72 -30.68
N LEU A 782 -7.50 -1.00 -30.15
CA LEU A 782 -6.70 -2.16 -30.57
C LEU A 782 -7.35 -3.50 -30.21
N PHE A 783 -8.15 -3.57 -29.16
CA PHE A 783 -8.81 -4.81 -28.76
C PHE A 783 -10.19 -4.98 -29.41
N ASP A 784 -10.53 -6.23 -29.72
CA ASP A 784 -11.83 -6.60 -30.26
C ASP A 784 -12.95 -6.61 -29.21
N PHE A 785 -14.18 -6.68 -29.71
CA PHE A 785 -15.38 -6.67 -28.88
C PHE A 785 -15.49 -7.87 -27.93
N GLU A 786 -15.05 -9.06 -28.35
CA GLU A 786 -15.10 -10.26 -27.50
C GLU A 786 -14.18 -10.11 -26.28
N TYR A 787 -12.99 -9.54 -26.46
CA TYR A 787 -12.13 -9.22 -25.32
C TYR A 787 -12.79 -8.21 -24.36
N TRP A 788 -13.40 -7.14 -24.88
CA TRP A 788 -14.11 -6.17 -24.04
C TRP A 788 -15.24 -6.77 -23.27
N LYS A 789 -16.00 -7.65 -23.91
CA LYS A 789 -17.13 -8.33 -23.29
C LYS A 789 -16.69 -9.16 -22.08
N ASN A 790 -15.51 -9.77 -22.15
CA ASN A 790 -14.97 -10.57 -21.06
C ASN A 790 -14.37 -9.72 -19.94
N VAL A 791 -13.65 -8.65 -20.30
CA VAL A 791 -12.94 -7.79 -19.33
C VAL A 791 -13.87 -6.78 -18.65
N ILE A 792 -14.84 -6.24 -19.39
CA ILE A 792 -15.75 -5.17 -18.98
C ILE A 792 -17.15 -5.77 -18.84
N ASN A 793 -17.36 -6.69 -17.92
CA ASN A 793 -18.60 -7.45 -17.83
C ASN A 793 -19.62 -6.89 -16.83
N THR A 794 -19.28 -5.88 -16.04
CA THR A 794 -20.17 -5.24 -15.07
C THR A 794 -20.25 -3.72 -15.24
N ALA A 795 -21.35 -3.15 -14.74
CA ALA A 795 -21.60 -1.71 -14.78
C ALA A 795 -20.57 -0.87 -14.03
N ASP A 796 -20.08 -1.34 -12.88
CA ASP A 796 -19.03 -0.66 -12.12
C ASP A 796 -17.74 -0.55 -12.93
N ILE A 797 -17.36 -1.62 -13.64
CA ILE A 797 -16.17 -1.61 -14.51
C ILE A 797 -16.37 -0.64 -15.69
N ILE A 798 -17.56 -0.61 -16.29
CA ILE A 798 -17.88 0.35 -17.35
C ILE A 798 -17.73 1.79 -16.84
N ALA A 799 -18.27 2.10 -15.67
CA ALA A 799 -18.19 3.41 -15.05
C ALA A 799 -16.74 3.81 -14.72
N ASP A 800 -15.96 2.88 -14.16
CA ASP A 800 -14.54 3.06 -13.88
C ASP A 800 -13.72 3.36 -15.13
N ILE A 801 -14.02 2.70 -16.25
CA ILE A 801 -13.34 2.92 -17.52
C ILE A 801 -13.76 4.25 -18.14
N PHE A 802 -15.03 4.66 -18.02
CA PHE A 802 -15.48 5.98 -18.46
C PHE A 802 -14.65 7.10 -17.83
N GLU A 803 -14.32 7.01 -16.54
CA GLU A 803 -13.51 8.03 -15.85
C GLU A 803 -12.11 8.22 -16.43
N LEU A 804 -11.61 7.26 -17.21
CA LEU A 804 -10.29 7.36 -17.84
C LEU A 804 -10.30 8.20 -19.12
N PHE A 805 -11.46 8.54 -19.68
CA PHE A 805 -11.58 9.21 -20.98
C PHE A 805 -11.99 10.69 -20.86
N SER A 806 -11.56 11.49 -21.84
CA SER A 806 -12.04 12.86 -22.06
C SER A 806 -13.55 12.87 -22.36
N PRO A 807 -14.29 13.98 -22.17
CA PRO A 807 -15.72 14.04 -22.52
C PRO A 807 -16.04 13.60 -23.96
N GLU A 808 -15.25 14.04 -24.94
CA GLU A 808 -15.34 13.62 -26.35
C GLU A 808 -15.07 12.12 -26.54
N ASP A 809 -14.08 11.58 -25.85
CA ASP A 809 -13.74 10.15 -25.95
C ASP A 809 -14.70 9.27 -25.19
N LYS A 810 -15.30 9.74 -24.08
CA LYS A 810 -16.43 9.06 -23.41
C LYS A 810 -17.58 8.86 -24.39
N LYS A 811 -17.90 9.89 -25.18
CA LYS A 811 -18.92 9.80 -26.24
C LYS A 811 -18.54 8.74 -27.28
N ARG A 812 -17.31 8.75 -27.78
CA ARG A 812 -16.84 7.75 -28.77
C ARG A 812 -16.81 6.33 -28.21
N PHE A 813 -16.34 6.16 -26.97
CA PHE A 813 -16.32 4.89 -26.27
C PHE A 813 -17.74 4.34 -26.05
N PHE A 814 -18.68 5.18 -25.63
CA PHE A 814 -20.08 4.79 -25.49
C PHE A 814 -20.67 4.25 -26.81
N TYR A 815 -20.30 4.83 -27.96
CA TYR A 815 -20.73 4.31 -29.27
C TYR A 815 -20.07 2.99 -29.67
N LEU A 816 -18.91 2.64 -29.11
CA LEU A 816 -18.29 1.32 -29.30
C LEU A 816 -18.98 0.22 -28.50
N LEU A 817 -19.56 0.57 -27.35
CA LEU A 817 -20.36 -0.38 -26.58
C LEU A 817 -21.63 -0.69 -27.36
N GLU A 818 -21.95 -1.95 -27.62
CA GLU A 818 -23.19 -2.31 -28.29
C GLU A 818 -24.37 -2.35 -27.31
N ALA A 819 -25.59 -2.16 -27.81
CA ALA A 819 -26.79 -2.20 -26.97
C ALA A 819 -27.01 -3.55 -26.25
N PRO A 820 -26.82 -4.73 -26.89
CA PRO A 820 -26.95 -6.01 -26.20
C PRO A 820 -25.96 -6.17 -25.05
N PHE A 821 -24.73 -5.69 -25.23
CA PHE A 821 -23.70 -5.73 -24.20
C PHE A 821 -24.05 -4.86 -22.99
N LEU A 822 -24.48 -3.61 -23.20
CA LEU A 822 -24.92 -2.76 -22.09
C LEU A 822 -26.08 -3.37 -21.31
N ARG A 823 -27.03 -4.02 -22.00
CA ARG A 823 -28.14 -4.71 -21.35
C ARG A 823 -27.71 -5.93 -20.53
N ALA A 824 -26.64 -6.61 -20.94
CA ALA A 824 -26.08 -7.73 -20.20
C ALA A 824 -25.26 -7.27 -18.98
N ALA A 825 -24.53 -6.15 -19.10
CA ALA A 825 -23.69 -5.61 -18.03
C ALA A 825 -24.47 -4.81 -16.98
N ILE A 826 -25.63 -4.23 -17.35
CA ILE A 826 -26.49 -3.45 -16.46
C ILE A 826 -27.71 -4.29 -16.11
N VAL A 827 -27.65 -4.96 -14.96
CA VAL A 827 -28.66 -5.94 -14.52
C VAL A 827 -29.49 -5.41 -13.35
N THR A 828 -28.91 -4.52 -12.55
CA THR A 828 -29.54 -3.90 -11.38
C THR A 828 -29.86 -2.41 -11.61
N LYS A 829 -30.58 -1.81 -10.67
CA LYS A 829 -30.87 -0.36 -10.69
C LYS A 829 -29.62 0.45 -10.33
N GLU A 830 -28.80 -0.06 -9.39
CA GLU A 830 -27.54 0.55 -8.98
C GLU A 830 -26.58 0.62 -10.16
N ASP A 831 -26.43 -0.49 -10.90
CA ASP A 831 -25.64 -0.58 -12.14
C ASP A 831 -26.00 0.55 -13.13
N PHE A 832 -27.30 0.72 -13.36
CA PHE A 832 -27.83 1.68 -14.30
C PHE A 832 -27.47 3.11 -13.88
N VAL A 833 -27.68 3.45 -12.61
CA VAL A 833 -27.39 4.78 -12.06
C VAL A 833 -25.89 5.05 -12.04
N THR A 834 -25.08 4.05 -11.70
CA THR A 834 -23.61 4.13 -11.70
C THR A 834 -23.11 4.52 -13.08
N VAL A 835 -23.50 3.79 -14.12
CA VAL A 835 -23.08 4.10 -15.50
C VAL A 835 -23.66 5.44 -15.97
N PHE A 836 -24.96 5.66 -15.77
CA PHE A 836 -25.65 6.89 -16.20
C PHE A 836 -24.98 8.15 -15.66
N SER A 837 -24.56 8.13 -14.38
CA SER A 837 -23.94 9.28 -13.72
C SER A 837 -22.57 9.68 -14.27
N LYS A 838 -21.88 8.79 -15.00
CA LYS A 838 -20.56 9.04 -15.58
C LYS A 838 -20.62 9.50 -17.03
N LEU A 839 -21.79 9.42 -17.66
CA LEU A 839 -22.02 9.82 -19.05
C LEU A 839 -22.15 11.35 -19.18
N PRO A 840 -21.58 11.96 -20.22
CA PRO A 840 -21.89 13.32 -20.62
C PRO A 840 -23.39 13.52 -20.91
N CYS A 841 -23.96 14.67 -20.50
CA CYS A 841 -25.40 14.96 -20.65
C CYS A 841 -25.92 14.81 -22.10
N ASN A 842 -25.07 15.08 -23.10
CA ASN A 842 -25.42 14.98 -24.52
C ASN A 842 -25.51 13.55 -25.07
N ILE A 843 -25.11 12.52 -24.31
CA ILE A 843 -25.28 11.11 -24.69
C ILE A 843 -26.24 10.36 -23.77
N CYS A 844 -26.61 10.91 -22.61
CA CYS A 844 -27.57 10.31 -21.69
C CYS A 844 -28.89 9.94 -22.36
N GLY A 845 -29.40 10.77 -23.28
CA GLY A 845 -30.56 10.42 -24.10
C GLY A 845 -30.32 9.15 -24.92
N THR A 846 -29.21 9.07 -25.67
CA THR A 846 -28.88 7.88 -26.49
C THR A 846 -28.68 6.63 -25.64
N PHE A 847 -28.15 6.75 -24.43
CA PHE A 847 -28.06 5.65 -23.47
C PHE A 847 -29.44 5.11 -23.09
N LEU A 848 -30.40 6.00 -22.76
CA LEU A 848 -31.78 5.59 -22.47
C LEU A 848 -32.45 4.87 -23.64
N TRP A 849 -32.14 5.27 -24.88
CA TRP A 849 -32.67 4.63 -26.09
C TRP A 849 -32.29 3.15 -26.22
N ARG A 850 -31.18 2.73 -25.61
CA ARG A 850 -30.71 1.34 -25.68
C ARG A 850 -31.49 0.39 -24.79
N PHE A 851 -32.30 0.89 -23.85
CA PHE A 851 -33.15 0.08 -22.98
C PHE A 851 -34.60 0.15 -23.43
N ASP A 852 -35.31 -0.98 -23.42
CA ASP A 852 -36.74 -0.96 -23.65
C ASP A 852 -37.49 -0.35 -22.45
N ARG A 853 -38.79 -0.14 -22.62
CA ARG A 853 -39.63 0.47 -21.59
C ARG A 853 -39.64 -0.34 -20.29
N ALA A 854 -39.72 -1.67 -20.37
CA ALA A 854 -39.79 -2.53 -19.19
C ALA A 854 -38.48 -2.47 -18.38
N ALA A 855 -37.34 -2.46 -19.06
CA ALA A 855 -36.03 -2.31 -18.45
C ALA A 855 -35.89 -0.94 -17.77
N LEU A 856 -36.29 0.16 -18.44
CA LEU A 856 -36.25 1.50 -17.85
C LEU A 856 -37.14 1.61 -16.60
N GLU A 857 -38.36 1.09 -16.64
CA GLU A 857 -39.27 1.08 -15.48
C GLU A 857 -38.76 0.20 -14.33
N ARG A 858 -37.90 -0.79 -14.61
CA ARG A 858 -37.24 -1.62 -13.59
C ARG A 858 -36.02 -0.92 -12.97
N PHE A 859 -35.24 -0.21 -13.77
CA PHE A 859 -33.96 0.38 -13.34
C PHE A 859 -34.10 1.76 -12.72
N VAL A 860 -35.04 2.53 -13.23
CA VAL A 860 -35.40 3.79 -12.61
C VAL A 860 -36.32 3.41 -11.45
N ASP A 861 -36.06 3.93 -10.26
CA ASP A 861 -37.01 3.92 -9.16
C ASP A 861 -37.34 5.36 -8.79
N GLY A 862 -38.26 5.57 -7.85
CA GLY A 862 -38.60 6.91 -7.39
C GLY A 862 -37.35 7.72 -7.05
N HIS A 863 -36.47 7.17 -6.20
CA HIS A 863 -35.31 7.89 -5.66
C HIS A 863 -34.36 8.42 -6.74
N ASN A 864 -34.10 7.64 -7.80
CA ASN A 864 -33.18 8.03 -8.85
C ASN A 864 -33.85 8.73 -10.05
N PHE A 865 -35.17 8.67 -10.16
CA PHE A 865 -35.93 9.27 -11.25
C PHE A 865 -35.60 10.74 -11.49
N LEU A 866 -35.58 11.55 -10.43
CA LEU A 866 -35.28 12.98 -10.54
C LEU A 866 -33.83 13.26 -10.92
N LYS A 867 -32.88 12.45 -10.42
CA LYS A 867 -31.45 12.55 -10.74
C LYS A 867 -31.18 12.22 -12.21
N ILE A 868 -31.88 11.21 -12.73
CA ILE A 868 -31.81 10.85 -14.16
C ILE A 868 -32.43 11.96 -15.00
N LEU A 869 -33.62 12.43 -14.62
CA LEU A 869 -34.35 13.46 -15.35
C LEU A 869 -33.56 14.79 -15.41
N SER A 870 -32.92 15.21 -14.31
CA SER A 870 -32.10 16.43 -14.28
C SER A 870 -30.79 16.32 -15.06
N GLY A 871 -30.27 15.10 -15.26
CA GLY A 871 -29.06 14.83 -16.06
C GLY A 871 -29.29 14.79 -17.57
N LEU A 872 -30.55 14.86 -18.02
CA LEU A 872 -30.93 14.87 -19.44
C LEU A 872 -31.05 16.29 -19.97
N ASN A 873 -30.75 16.47 -21.25
CA ASN A 873 -31.06 17.71 -21.96
C ASN A 873 -32.58 17.87 -22.14
N PRO A 874 -33.12 19.10 -22.27
CA PRO A 874 -34.57 19.35 -22.36
C PRO A 874 -35.30 18.54 -23.45
N SER A 875 -34.66 18.31 -24.60
CA SER A 875 -35.22 17.48 -25.67
C SER A 875 -35.38 16.01 -25.26
N ASP A 876 -34.41 15.48 -24.51
CA ASP A 876 -34.36 14.09 -24.08
C ASP A 876 -35.26 13.83 -22.87
N GLN A 877 -35.45 14.85 -22.01
CA GLN A 877 -36.35 14.81 -20.87
C GLN A 877 -37.80 14.51 -21.29
N GLY A 878 -38.33 15.28 -22.25
CA GLY A 878 -39.69 15.07 -22.75
C GLY A 878 -39.85 13.70 -23.42
N PHE A 879 -38.83 13.23 -24.12
CA PHE A 879 -38.82 11.90 -24.72
C PHE A 879 -38.80 10.78 -23.67
N PHE A 880 -37.94 10.89 -22.66
CA PHE A 880 -37.83 9.92 -21.57
C PHE A 880 -39.17 9.76 -20.82
N LEU A 881 -39.84 10.88 -20.49
CA LEU A 881 -41.15 10.86 -19.86
C LEU A 881 -42.22 10.17 -20.72
N LYS A 882 -42.19 10.34 -22.05
CA LYS A 882 -43.12 9.66 -22.97
C LYS A 882 -42.88 8.16 -23.11
N ARG A 883 -41.66 7.69 -22.79
CA ARG A 883 -41.29 6.28 -22.93
C ARG A 883 -41.70 5.44 -21.71
N LEU A 884 -41.90 6.06 -20.57
CA LEU A 884 -42.36 5.40 -19.35
C LEU A 884 -43.89 5.23 -19.35
N SER A 885 -44.36 4.19 -18.67
CA SER A 885 -45.78 3.96 -18.48
C SER A 885 -46.41 5.03 -17.59
N ALA A 886 -47.64 5.40 -17.92
CA ALA A 886 -48.49 6.23 -17.06
C ALA A 886 -48.56 5.66 -15.63
N ASN A 887 -48.73 4.33 -15.49
CA ASN A 887 -48.80 3.67 -14.19
C ASN A 887 -47.50 3.82 -13.39
N TYR A 888 -46.34 3.66 -14.02
CA TYR A 888 -45.06 3.81 -13.37
C TYR A 888 -44.81 5.26 -12.93
N LEU A 889 -45.09 6.24 -13.80
CA LEU A 889 -44.99 7.67 -13.46
C LEU A 889 -45.88 8.03 -12.25
N ARG A 890 -47.11 7.50 -12.21
CA ARG A 890 -48.03 7.64 -11.07
C ARG A 890 -47.42 7.08 -9.78
N THR A 891 -46.84 5.88 -9.83
CA THR A 891 -46.17 5.26 -8.67
C THR A 891 -44.99 6.10 -8.19
N CYS A 892 -44.14 6.60 -9.10
CA CYS A 892 -43.03 7.48 -8.72
C CYS A 892 -43.52 8.76 -8.04
N ILE A 893 -44.59 9.39 -8.56
CA ILE A 893 -45.16 10.60 -7.96
C ILE A 893 -45.75 10.31 -6.56
N GLN A 894 -46.38 9.15 -6.36
CA GLN A 894 -46.92 8.73 -5.06
C GLN A 894 -45.85 8.47 -4.01
N GLN A 895 -44.66 8.00 -4.40
CA GLN A 895 -43.55 7.67 -3.49
C GLN A 895 -42.80 8.90 -2.94
N GLY A 896 -43.36 10.12 -3.09
CA GLY A 896 -42.79 11.35 -2.52
C GLY A 896 -41.97 12.20 -3.51
N HIS A 897 -41.97 11.86 -4.80
CA HIS A 897 -41.37 12.71 -5.83
C HIS A 897 -42.34 13.80 -6.23
N PHE A 898 -42.01 15.06 -5.91
CA PHE A 898 -42.87 16.20 -6.17
C PHE A 898 -43.21 16.28 -7.67
N LEU A 899 -44.49 16.08 -8.01
CA LEU A 899 -45.06 16.34 -9.34
C LEU A 899 -44.56 17.67 -9.94
N ARG A 900 -44.34 18.67 -9.07
CA ARG A 900 -43.69 19.95 -9.37
C ARG A 900 -42.38 19.80 -10.16
N ASN A 901 -41.49 18.91 -9.76
CA ASN A 901 -40.19 18.71 -10.41
C ASN A 901 -40.35 18.09 -11.81
N VAL A 902 -41.32 17.19 -11.97
CA VAL A 902 -41.64 16.60 -13.27
C VAL A 902 -42.22 17.66 -14.21
N LEU A 903 -43.15 18.49 -13.70
CA LEU A 903 -43.75 19.57 -14.48
C LEU A 903 -42.73 20.63 -14.89
N ASN A 904 -41.77 20.99 -14.03
CA ASN A 904 -40.71 21.96 -14.35
C ASN A 904 -39.91 21.57 -15.59
N VAL A 905 -39.75 20.26 -15.82
CA VAL A 905 -38.99 19.70 -16.93
C VAL A 905 -39.82 19.65 -18.24
N ILE A 906 -41.15 19.67 -18.13
CA ILE A 906 -42.05 19.69 -19.29
C ILE A 906 -42.21 21.15 -19.76
N PRO A 907 -42.12 21.43 -21.07
CA PRO A 907 -42.43 22.75 -21.61
C PRO A 907 -43.80 23.24 -21.15
N GLU A 908 -43.90 24.49 -20.74
CA GLU A 908 -45.09 25.04 -20.07
C GLU A 908 -46.39 24.76 -20.83
N LYS A 909 -46.38 24.93 -22.15
CA LYS A 909 -47.51 24.66 -23.05
C LYS A 909 -48.02 23.20 -23.03
N ASP A 910 -47.18 22.23 -22.70
CA ASP A 910 -47.49 20.79 -22.77
C ASP A 910 -47.86 20.22 -21.39
N ARG A 911 -47.69 20.99 -20.31
CA ARG A 911 -47.88 20.53 -18.92
C ARG A 911 -49.32 20.09 -18.65
N LEU A 912 -50.30 20.85 -19.14
CA LEU A 912 -51.71 20.52 -18.95
C LEU A 912 -52.08 19.21 -19.66
N GLU A 913 -51.61 19.04 -20.90
CA GLU A 913 -51.82 17.82 -21.67
C GLU A 913 -51.18 16.60 -20.96
N PHE A 914 -49.98 16.76 -20.40
CA PHE A 914 -49.34 15.71 -19.62
C PHE A 914 -50.13 15.30 -18.38
N LEU A 915 -50.64 16.27 -17.61
CA LEU A 915 -51.49 15.98 -16.44
C LEU A 915 -52.75 15.21 -16.86
N ARG A 916 -53.40 15.66 -17.93
CA ARG A 916 -54.66 15.08 -18.41
C ARG A 916 -54.47 13.70 -19.04
N ASN A 917 -53.55 13.56 -19.99
CA ASN A 917 -53.42 12.37 -20.84
C ASN A 917 -52.46 11.33 -20.26
N THR A 918 -51.39 11.75 -19.59
CA THR A 918 -50.38 10.83 -19.04
C THR A 918 -50.72 10.43 -17.62
N LEU A 919 -50.90 11.39 -16.70
CA LEU A 919 -51.23 11.06 -15.31
C LEU A 919 -52.69 10.66 -15.15
N GLY A 920 -53.60 11.28 -15.90
CA GLY A 920 -55.01 10.94 -15.84
C GLY A 920 -55.72 11.58 -14.64
N THR A 921 -56.98 11.93 -14.86
CA THR A 921 -57.82 12.67 -13.91
C THR A 921 -58.06 11.90 -12.62
N GLU A 922 -58.34 10.60 -12.71
CA GLU A 922 -58.57 9.71 -11.56
C GLU A 922 -57.39 9.65 -10.58
N PHE A 923 -56.16 9.62 -11.10
CA PHE A 923 -54.97 9.65 -10.26
C PHE A 923 -54.81 11.02 -9.59
N LEU A 924 -54.96 12.09 -10.37
CA LEU A 924 -54.77 13.45 -9.87
C LEU A 924 -55.79 13.84 -8.81
N ARG A 925 -57.05 13.38 -8.92
CA ARG A 925 -58.08 13.55 -7.87
C ARG A 925 -57.69 12.89 -6.55
N LYS A 926 -57.04 11.71 -6.61
CA LYS A 926 -56.56 11.01 -5.41
C LYS A 926 -55.26 11.60 -4.86
N TYR A 927 -54.45 12.23 -5.70
CA TYR A 927 -53.17 12.81 -5.31
C TYR A 927 -53.33 14.22 -4.73
N ILE A 928 -54.16 15.05 -5.34
CA ILE A 928 -54.43 16.42 -4.94
C ILE A 928 -55.54 16.40 -3.89
N ILE A 929 -55.17 16.06 -2.65
CA ILE A 929 -56.10 16.03 -1.50
C ILE A 929 -55.96 17.27 -0.61
N ARG A 930 -54.98 18.14 -0.86
CA ARG A 930 -54.68 19.34 -0.07
C ARG A 930 -54.53 20.56 -0.97
N THR A 931 -54.95 21.72 -0.49
CA THR A 931 -54.90 22.98 -1.24
C THR A 931 -53.48 23.39 -1.60
N ASP A 932 -52.49 23.19 -0.72
CA ASP A 932 -51.08 23.52 -0.99
C ASP A 932 -50.53 22.80 -2.24
N THR A 933 -50.91 21.53 -2.42
CA THR A 933 -50.54 20.71 -3.58
C THR A 933 -51.23 21.22 -4.84
N LEU A 934 -52.50 21.61 -4.75
CA LEU A 934 -53.24 22.22 -5.84
C LEU A 934 -52.58 23.54 -6.28
N LEU A 935 -52.30 24.44 -5.34
CA LEU A 935 -51.66 25.73 -5.63
C LEU A 935 -50.29 25.55 -6.27
N ALA A 936 -49.49 24.59 -5.77
CA ALA A 936 -48.18 24.28 -6.36
C ALA A 936 -48.30 23.81 -7.81
N ILE A 937 -49.30 22.97 -8.13
CA ILE A 937 -49.53 22.50 -9.50
C ILE A 937 -50.01 23.64 -10.39
N LEU A 938 -51.01 24.42 -9.95
CA LEU A 938 -51.52 25.57 -10.70
C LEU A 938 -50.41 26.58 -10.99
N SER A 939 -49.54 26.88 -10.03
CA SER A 939 -48.43 27.81 -10.25
C SER A 939 -47.42 27.35 -11.32
N MET A 940 -47.46 26.08 -11.72
CA MET A 940 -46.63 25.51 -12.78
C MET A 940 -47.34 25.41 -14.12
N LEU A 941 -48.65 25.67 -14.19
CA LEU A 941 -49.40 25.63 -15.43
C LEU A 941 -49.38 27.01 -16.11
N PRO A 942 -49.59 27.06 -17.43
CA PRO A 942 -49.88 28.33 -18.09
C PRO A 942 -51.22 28.88 -17.58
N ILE A 943 -51.31 30.20 -17.40
CA ILE A 943 -52.50 30.88 -16.87
C ILE A 943 -53.77 30.48 -17.63
N SER A 944 -53.69 30.32 -18.96
CA SER A 944 -54.81 29.88 -19.80
C SER A 944 -55.34 28.48 -19.44
N GLY A 945 -54.50 27.60 -18.88
CA GLY A 945 -54.83 26.24 -18.51
C GLY A 945 -55.30 26.05 -17.06
N HIS A 946 -55.25 27.08 -16.20
CA HIS A 946 -55.61 26.94 -14.79
C HIS A 946 -57.06 26.51 -14.60
N LEU A 947 -57.98 27.17 -15.29
CA LEU A 947 -59.41 26.87 -15.18
C LEU A 947 -59.75 25.51 -15.79
N GLU A 948 -59.12 25.16 -16.91
CA GLU A 948 -59.28 23.84 -17.53
C GLU A 948 -58.79 22.73 -16.59
N ALA A 949 -57.67 22.92 -15.88
CA ALA A 949 -57.21 21.97 -14.89
C ALA A 949 -58.20 21.79 -13.73
N LEU A 950 -58.74 22.89 -13.20
CA LEU A 950 -59.74 22.84 -12.13
C LEU A 950 -61.01 22.11 -12.58
N ARG A 951 -61.53 22.46 -13.77
CA ARG A 951 -62.76 21.89 -14.31
C ARG A 951 -62.62 20.43 -14.74
N ASP A 952 -61.64 20.16 -15.59
CA ASP A 952 -61.57 18.92 -16.35
C ASP A 952 -60.77 17.83 -15.62
N ILE A 953 -59.79 18.22 -14.78
CA ILE A 953 -58.97 17.27 -14.03
C ILE A 953 -59.61 16.95 -12.68
N LEU A 954 -59.82 17.96 -11.84
CA LEU A 954 -60.36 17.74 -10.50
C LEU A 954 -61.87 17.60 -10.50
N GLY A 955 -62.56 18.50 -11.20
CA GLY A 955 -64.01 18.62 -11.15
C GLY A 955 -64.52 19.21 -9.83
N SER A 956 -65.77 19.68 -9.83
CA SER A 956 -66.38 20.40 -8.71
C SER A 956 -66.38 19.61 -7.40
N GLN A 957 -66.68 18.31 -7.45
CA GLN A 957 -66.72 17.45 -6.26
C GLN A 957 -65.36 17.35 -5.57
N SER A 958 -64.28 17.09 -6.32
CA SER A 958 -62.95 16.97 -5.73
C SER A 958 -62.44 18.31 -5.21
N ILE A 959 -62.73 19.40 -5.93
CA ILE A 959 -62.32 20.75 -5.50
C ILE A 959 -62.99 21.13 -4.19
N SER A 960 -64.26 20.80 -3.98
CA SER A 960 -64.93 21.06 -2.70
C SER A 960 -64.34 20.30 -1.51
N GLN A 961 -63.62 19.20 -1.75
CA GLN A 961 -62.90 18.46 -0.72
C GLN A 961 -61.50 19.03 -0.45
N VAL A 962 -60.86 19.55 -1.50
CA VAL A 962 -59.50 20.10 -1.44
C VAL A 962 -59.52 21.50 -0.86
N VAL A 963 -60.36 22.36 -1.42
CA VAL A 963 -60.58 23.75 -0.99
C VAL A 963 -61.75 23.72 -0.04
N SER A 964 -61.47 23.76 1.25
CA SER A 964 -62.49 23.59 2.30
C SER A 964 -62.75 24.86 3.10
N THR A 965 -61.84 25.84 2.99
CA THR A 965 -61.90 27.11 3.73
C THR A 965 -61.90 28.31 2.79
N THR A 966 -62.36 29.45 3.30
CA THR A 966 -62.33 30.72 2.55
C THR A 966 -60.90 31.14 2.18
N ASP A 967 -59.93 30.99 3.08
CA ASP A 967 -58.54 31.38 2.81
C ASP A 967 -57.91 30.55 1.69
N GLU A 968 -58.19 29.25 1.67
CA GLU A 968 -57.80 28.35 0.57
C GLU A 968 -58.43 28.75 -0.76
N LEU A 969 -59.72 29.11 -0.74
CA LEU A 969 -60.44 29.59 -1.91
C LEU A 969 -59.82 30.89 -2.45
N ILE A 970 -59.53 31.84 -1.56
CA ILE A 970 -58.85 33.10 -1.89
C ILE A 970 -57.48 32.83 -2.53
N ALA A 971 -56.71 31.89 -1.99
CA ALA A 971 -55.41 31.53 -2.53
C ALA A 971 -55.51 30.99 -3.96
N VAL A 972 -56.53 30.16 -4.25
CA VAL A 972 -56.79 29.66 -5.61
C VAL A 972 -57.22 30.79 -6.54
N LEU A 973 -58.15 31.66 -6.12
CA LEU A 973 -58.61 32.80 -6.92
C LEU A 973 -57.49 33.75 -7.34
N LYS A 974 -56.48 33.95 -6.48
CA LYS A 974 -55.31 34.78 -6.78
C LYS A 974 -54.45 34.22 -7.92
N LEU A 975 -54.45 32.90 -8.16
CA LEU A 975 -53.75 32.27 -9.28
C LEU A 975 -54.55 32.31 -10.58
N LEU A 976 -55.84 32.61 -10.53
CA LEU A 976 -56.70 32.74 -11.71
C LEU A 976 -56.64 34.16 -12.27
N ASN A 977 -56.78 34.26 -13.59
CA ASN A 977 -56.99 35.55 -14.22
C ASN A 977 -58.39 36.09 -13.91
N GLU A 978 -58.58 37.39 -14.14
CA GLU A 978 -59.83 38.10 -13.82
C GLU A 978 -61.09 37.45 -14.40
N GLN A 979 -61.04 36.95 -15.64
CA GLN A 979 -62.18 36.31 -16.30
C GLN A 979 -62.47 34.92 -15.73
N GLN A 980 -61.43 34.16 -15.42
CA GLN A 980 -61.54 32.80 -14.88
C GLN A 980 -62.08 32.77 -13.44
N ARG A 981 -61.85 33.83 -12.63
CA ARG A 981 -62.30 33.87 -11.23
C ARG A 981 -63.82 33.75 -11.09
N LEU A 982 -64.57 34.43 -11.95
CA LEU A 982 -66.04 34.37 -11.95
C LEU A 982 -66.52 32.96 -12.36
N GLU A 983 -65.98 32.43 -13.47
CA GLU A 983 -66.33 31.10 -13.96
C GLU A 983 -66.02 30.02 -12.92
N PHE A 984 -64.90 30.15 -12.20
CA PHE A 984 -64.53 29.23 -11.13
C PHE A 984 -65.52 29.25 -9.95
N LEU A 985 -65.90 30.43 -9.46
CA LEU A 985 -66.87 30.54 -8.37
C LEU A 985 -68.25 30.00 -8.76
N ARG A 986 -68.71 30.33 -9.97
CA ARG A 986 -70.05 29.98 -10.45
C ARG A 986 -70.15 28.50 -10.84
N ASP A 987 -69.21 28.02 -11.66
CA ASP A 987 -69.37 26.76 -12.38
C ASP A 987 -68.62 25.60 -11.71
N ILE A 988 -67.63 25.88 -10.86
CA ILE A 988 -66.77 24.85 -10.25
C ILE A 988 -66.99 24.74 -8.74
N ILE A 989 -66.90 25.84 -7.98
CA ILE A 989 -67.23 25.80 -6.55
C ILE A 989 -68.75 25.68 -6.38
N GLY A 990 -69.49 26.59 -7.01
CA GLY A 990 -70.94 26.67 -6.94
C GLY A 990 -71.44 27.21 -5.58
N GLN A 991 -72.69 27.68 -5.59
CA GLN A 991 -73.33 28.32 -4.42
C GLN A 991 -73.29 27.44 -3.16
N LYS A 992 -73.69 26.17 -3.26
CA LYS A 992 -73.79 25.27 -2.10
C LYS A 992 -72.48 25.12 -1.31
N ASN A 993 -71.34 25.08 -2.01
CA ASN A 993 -70.04 24.96 -1.36
C ASN A 993 -69.56 26.30 -0.81
N LEU A 994 -69.88 27.42 -1.47
CA LEU A 994 -69.61 28.76 -0.96
C LEU A 994 -70.37 29.02 0.33
N ASP A 995 -71.65 28.67 0.39
CA ASP A 995 -72.46 28.77 1.62
C ASP A 995 -71.81 28.00 2.78
N ALA A 996 -71.19 26.85 2.50
CA ALA A 996 -70.49 26.05 3.50
C ALA A 996 -69.09 26.60 3.89
N MET A 997 -68.51 27.53 3.13
CA MET A 997 -67.21 28.14 3.44
C MET A 997 -67.35 29.52 4.08
N LEU A 998 -68.49 30.18 3.86
CA LEU A 998 -68.74 31.56 4.23
C LEU A 998 -69.50 31.66 5.54
N TYR A 999 -68.76 31.99 6.59
CA TYR A 999 -69.30 32.16 7.94
C TYR A 999 -69.26 33.64 8.40
N SER A 1000 -68.71 34.55 7.59
CA SER A 1000 -68.59 35.97 7.96
C SER A 1000 -68.61 36.87 6.74
N VAL A 1001 -69.03 38.13 6.94
CA VAL A 1001 -69.01 39.16 5.89
C VAL A 1001 -67.59 39.51 5.44
N SER A 1002 -66.60 39.44 6.34
CA SER A 1002 -65.19 39.64 5.98
C SER A 1002 -64.74 38.67 4.88
N HIS A 1003 -65.16 37.40 4.96
CA HIS A 1003 -64.87 36.41 3.92
C HIS A 1003 -65.48 36.77 2.57
N VAL A 1004 -66.73 37.23 2.57
CA VAL A 1004 -67.45 37.69 1.37
C VAL A 1004 -66.72 38.88 0.73
N CYS A 1005 -66.36 39.89 1.52
CA CYS A 1005 -65.62 41.07 1.04
C CYS A 1005 -64.25 40.70 0.44
N ASN A 1006 -63.51 39.78 1.08
CA ASN A 1006 -62.22 39.33 0.59
C ASN A 1006 -62.33 38.60 -0.76
N ILE A 1007 -63.42 37.86 -1.01
CA ILE A 1007 -63.65 37.22 -2.31
C ILE A 1007 -64.06 38.26 -3.35
N ILE A 1008 -64.99 39.16 -3.02
CA ILE A 1008 -65.52 40.18 -3.95
C ILE A 1008 -64.44 41.12 -4.46
N THR A 1009 -63.52 41.53 -3.58
CA THR A 1009 -62.43 42.43 -3.95
C THR A 1009 -61.46 41.80 -4.97
N LEU A 1010 -61.36 40.46 -5.01
CA LEU A 1010 -60.58 39.74 -6.02
C LEU A 1010 -61.29 39.64 -7.37
N LEU A 1011 -62.56 39.97 -7.46
CA LEU A 1011 -63.32 39.91 -8.70
C LEU A 1011 -63.22 41.22 -9.50
N PRO A 1012 -63.30 41.14 -10.85
CA PRO A 1012 -63.45 42.31 -11.70
C PRO A 1012 -64.66 43.13 -11.25
N GLN A 1013 -64.51 44.46 -11.24
CA GLN A 1013 -65.56 45.33 -10.72
C GLN A 1013 -66.92 45.04 -11.37
N SER A 1014 -66.97 44.77 -12.68
CA SER A 1014 -68.19 44.44 -13.42
C SER A 1014 -68.91 43.17 -12.93
N ALA A 1015 -68.20 42.19 -12.36
CA ALA A 1015 -68.74 40.90 -11.95
C ALA A 1015 -69.18 40.85 -10.47
N ARG A 1016 -68.80 41.84 -9.65
CA ARG A 1016 -69.02 41.81 -8.20
C ARG A 1016 -70.48 41.70 -7.80
N LEU A 1017 -71.35 42.48 -8.44
CA LEU A 1017 -72.81 42.43 -8.17
C LEU A 1017 -73.43 41.11 -8.64
N GLU A 1018 -72.98 40.60 -9.78
CA GLU A 1018 -73.43 39.30 -10.30
C GLU A 1018 -73.12 38.19 -9.30
N VAL A 1019 -71.91 38.19 -8.72
CA VAL A 1019 -71.54 37.20 -7.70
C VAL A 1019 -72.35 37.35 -6.41
N LEU A 1020 -72.54 38.58 -5.92
CA LEU A 1020 -73.38 38.83 -4.75
C LEU A 1020 -74.81 38.31 -4.93
N ARG A 1021 -75.40 38.57 -6.09
CA ARG A 1021 -76.79 38.23 -6.39
C ARG A 1021 -76.96 36.76 -6.75
N ASP A 1022 -76.19 36.27 -7.73
CA ASP A 1022 -76.45 35.00 -8.40
C ASP A 1022 -75.68 33.83 -7.76
N ILE A 1023 -74.61 34.12 -7.02
CA ILE A 1023 -73.77 33.07 -6.41
C ILE A 1023 -73.98 33.01 -4.90
N PHE A 1024 -73.88 34.13 -4.18
CA PHE A 1024 -74.13 34.11 -2.72
C PHE A 1024 -75.62 34.10 -2.40
N GLY A 1025 -76.43 34.82 -3.17
CA GLY A 1025 -77.85 34.99 -2.90
C GLY A 1025 -78.09 36.04 -1.83
N CYS A 1026 -78.98 36.99 -2.11
CA CYS A 1026 -79.26 38.11 -1.22
C CYS A 1026 -79.82 37.67 0.14
N ASP A 1027 -80.62 36.61 0.18
CA ASP A 1027 -81.19 36.08 1.42
C ASP A 1027 -80.11 35.48 2.35
N ASN A 1028 -79.14 34.76 1.79
CA ASN A 1028 -78.03 34.19 2.57
C ASN A 1028 -77.09 35.30 3.07
N LEU A 1029 -76.83 36.31 2.25
CA LEU A 1029 -76.02 37.46 2.63
C LEU A 1029 -76.68 38.28 3.74
N ALA A 1030 -78.00 38.47 3.67
CA ALA A 1030 -78.76 39.12 4.73
C ALA A 1030 -78.61 38.42 6.09
N LEU A 1031 -78.50 37.09 6.09
CA LEU A 1031 -78.27 36.31 7.31
C LEU A 1031 -76.84 36.44 7.86
N LEU A 1032 -75.87 36.72 6.99
CA LEU A 1032 -74.46 36.91 7.38
C LEU A 1032 -74.18 38.34 7.86
N ILE A 1033 -74.90 39.33 7.34
CA ILE A 1033 -74.74 40.73 7.72
C ILE A 1033 -75.54 40.94 9.00
N ASP A 1034 -74.86 41.05 10.13
CA ASP A 1034 -75.49 41.29 11.44
C ASP A 1034 -75.36 42.74 11.93
N SER A 1035 -74.58 43.57 11.24
CA SER A 1035 -74.31 44.95 11.63
C SER A 1035 -74.18 45.88 10.42
N VAL A 1036 -74.40 47.18 10.66
CA VAL A 1036 -74.21 48.21 9.64
C VAL A 1036 -72.78 48.25 9.14
N GLU A 1037 -71.78 48.09 10.01
CA GLU A 1037 -70.37 48.10 9.62
C GLU A 1037 -70.07 47.03 8.57
N GLN A 1038 -70.65 45.85 8.71
CA GLN A 1038 -70.50 44.75 7.76
C GLN A 1038 -71.20 45.07 6.43
N LEU A 1039 -72.39 45.66 6.47
CA LEU A 1039 -73.09 46.14 5.27
C LEU A 1039 -72.23 47.18 4.52
N LEU A 1040 -71.65 48.14 5.26
CA LEU A 1040 -70.77 49.16 4.68
C LEU A 1040 -69.54 48.54 4.03
N GLN A 1041 -68.90 47.54 4.66
CA GLN A 1041 -67.75 46.84 4.07
C GLN A 1041 -68.07 46.20 2.71
N ILE A 1042 -69.25 45.60 2.56
CA ILE A 1042 -69.68 45.03 1.27
C ILE A 1042 -69.91 46.14 0.26
N LEU A 1043 -70.63 47.20 0.64
CA LEU A 1043 -70.97 48.29 -0.28
C LEU A 1043 -69.73 49.07 -0.74
N ASP A 1044 -68.74 49.24 0.12
CA ASP A 1044 -67.45 49.87 -0.21
C ASP A 1044 -66.66 49.05 -1.24
N SER A 1045 -66.91 47.75 -1.35
CA SER A 1045 -66.32 46.88 -2.37
C SER A 1045 -67.02 46.98 -3.73
N LEU A 1046 -68.12 47.73 -3.85
CA LEU A 1046 -68.93 47.86 -5.07
C LEU A 1046 -68.81 49.26 -5.68
N SER A 1047 -69.08 49.38 -6.99
CA SER A 1047 -69.34 50.70 -7.57
C SER A 1047 -70.66 51.28 -7.02
N VAL A 1048 -70.84 52.60 -7.04
CA VAL A 1048 -72.09 53.26 -6.58
C VAL A 1048 -73.34 52.67 -7.25
N MET A 1049 -73.26 52.37 -8.55
CA MET A 1049 -74.35 51.74 -9.30
C MET A 1049 -74.65 50.32 -8.81
N GLN A 1050 -73.61 49.54 -8.50
CA GLN A 1050 -73.75 48.18 -8.00
C GLN A 1050 -74.21 48.13 -6.56
N ALA A 1051 -73.68 49.01 -5.70
CA ALA A 1051 -74.12 49.19 -4.32
C ALA A 1051 -75.60 49.58 -4.27
N SER A 1052 -76.04 50.47 -5.17
CA SER A 1052 -77.46 50.82 -5.32
C SER A 1052 -78.31 49.61 -5.74
N GLY A 1053 -77.84 48.84 -6.72
CA GLY A 1053 -78.51 47.59 -7.12
C GLY A 1053 -78.61 46.60 -5.96
N PHE A 1054 -77.50 46.36 -5.25
CA PHE A 1054 -77.44 45.42 -4.13
C PHE A 1054 -78.36 45.83 -2.98
N LEU A 1055 -78.42 47.11 -2.61
CA LEU A 1055 -79.35 47.61 -1.59
C LEU A 1055 -80.82 47.35 -1.98
N LYS A 1056 -81.18 47.47 -3.26
CA LYS A 1056 -82.53 47.18 -3.74
C LYS A 1056 -82.88 45.70 -3.64
N GLU A 1057 -81.91 44.82 -3.91
CA GLU A 1057 -82.10 43.37 -3.82
C GLU A 1057 -82.22 42.86 -2.38
N LEU A 1058 -81.50 43.46 -1.42
CA LEU A 1058 -81.64 43.11 0.01
C LEU A 1058 -83.05 43.38 0.54
N ASN A 1059 -83.81 44.29 -0.06
CA ASN A 1059 -85.17 44.68 0.33
C ASN A 1059 -85.28 45.23 1.78
N SER A 1060 -86.48 45.69 2.15
CA SER A 1060 -86.73 46.27 3.48
C SER A 1060 -86.60 45.23 4.59
N GLU A 1061 -87.11 44.02 4.39
CA GLU A 1061 -87.19 42.99 5.43
C GLU A 1061 -85.81 42.53 5.89
N SER A 1062 -84.83 42.46 4.98
CA SER A 1062 -83.45 42.10 5.34
C SER A 1062 -82.65 43.25 5.95
N LEU A 1063 -82.93 44.50 5.56
CA LEU A 1063 -82.19 45.67 6.07
C LEU A 1063 -82.65 46.12 7.45
N GLN A 1064 -83.90 45.87 7.82
CA GLN A 1064 -84.44 46.27 9.13
C GLN A 1064 -83.72 45.62 10.33
N PRO A 1065 -83.37 44.32 10.32
CA PRO A 1065 -82.55 43.73 11.39
C PRO A 1065 -81.15 44.32 11.50
N ILE A 1066 -80.54 44.70 10.36
CA ILE A 1066 -79.18 45.24 10.27
C ILE A 1066 -79.15 46.70 10.76
N ILE A 1067 -80.18 47.46 10.40
CA ILE A 1067 -80.35 48.88 10.72
C ILE A 1067 -81.46 49.00 11.76
N GLY A 1068 -81.31 48.27 12.87
CA GLY A 1068 -82.33 48.13 13.91
C GLY A 1068 -82.54 49.39 14.74
N THR A 1069 -81.49 50.20 14.86
CA THR A 1069 -81.46 51.39 15.71
C THR A 1069 -81.22 52.67 14.93
N LEU A 1070 -81.59 53.79 15.55
CA LEU A 1070 -81.32 55.10 14.97
C LEU A 1070 -79.82 55.35 14.80
N SER A 1071 -78.97 54.91 15.74
CA SER A 1071 -77.53 55.10 15.66
C SER A 1071 -76.94 54.39 14.44
N GLU A 1072 -77.35 53.15 14.19
CA GLU A 1072 -76.98 52.36 13.01
C GLU A 1072 -77.45 53.01 11.71
N PHE A 1073 -78.68 53.53 11.70
CA PHE A 1073 -79.22 54.26 10.55
C PHE A 1073 -78.43 55.54 10.25
N LEU A 1074 -78.10 56.31 11.28
CA LEU A 1074 -77.26 57.51 11.15
C LEU A 1074 -75.86 57.16 10.68
N HIS A 1075 -75.29 56.05 11.16
CA HIS A 1075 -73.98 55.57 10.73
C HIS A 1075 -73.99 55.21 9.24
N ALA A 1076 -74.99 54.46 8.78
CA ALA A 1076 -75.15 54.13 7.36
C ALA A 1076 -75.31 55.38 6.48
N LEU A 1077 -76.16 56.32 6.90
CA LEU A 1077 -76.37 57.57 6.18
C LEU A 1077 -75.11 58.42 6.11
N HIS A 1078 -74.31 58.47 7.18
CA HIS A 1078 -73.08 59.25 7.20
C HIS A 1078 -72.04 58.74 6.18
N HIS A 1079 -71.95 57.42 6.00
CA HIS A 1079 -70.97 56.78 5.11
C HIS A 1079 -71.41 56.77 3.64
N PHE A 1080 -72.70 56.79 3.37
CA PHE A 1080 -73.24 56.69 2.01
C PHE A 1080 -73.13 57.98 1.20
N SER A 1081 -72.87 57.83 -0.11
CA SER A 1081 -73.05 58.92 -1.08
C SER A 1081 -74.53 59.30 -1.21
N SER A 1082 -74.83 60.50 -1.72
CA SER A 1082 -76.22 60.98 -1.88
C SER A 1082 -77.13 60.01 -2.64
N THR A 1083 -76.59 59.33 -3.66
CA THR A 1083 -77.31 58.31 -4.43
C THR A 1083 -77.64 57.08 -3.57
N LEU A 1084 -76.69 56.58 -2.78
CA LEU A 1084 -76.91 55.42 -1.90
C LEU A 1084 -77.81 55.76 -0.71
N GLN A 1085 -77.70 56.98 -0.17
CA GLN A 1085 -78.61 57.49 0.86
C GLN A 1085 -80.07 57.47 0.37
N SER A 1086 -80.32 58.01 -0.83
CA SER A 1086 -81.66 58.04 -1.44
C SER A 1086 -82.22 56.62 -1.64
N VAL A 1087 -81.39 55.69 -2.12
CA VAL A 1087 -81.76 54.28 -2.32
C VAL A 1087 -82.01 53.56 -0.99
N LEU A 1088 -81.20 53.80 0.04
CA LEU A 1088 -81.42 53.21 1.36
C LEU A 1088 -82.79 53.62 1.93
N LEU A 1089 -83.15 54.89 1.78
CA LEU A 1089 -84.44 55.42 2.23
C LEU A 1089 -85.61 54.85 1.42
N GLU A 1090 -85.42 54.69 0.11
CA GLU A 1090 -86.38 54.04 -0.79
C GLU A 1090 -86.65 52.60 -0.33
N VAL A 1091 -85.60 51.84 0.00
CA VAL A 1091 -85.70 50.41 0.35
C VAL A 1091 -86.22 50.19 1.77
N LEU A 1092 -85.73 50.92 2.78
CA LEU A 1092 -86.23 50.79 4.16
C LEU A 1092 -87.71 51.18 4.26
N GLY A 1093 -88.14 52.13 3.43
CA GLY A 1093 -89.51 52.60 3.38
C GLY A 1093 -89.86 53.57 4.52
N ASN A 1094 -90.78 54.48 4.22
CA ASN A 1094 -91.12 55.61 5.08
C ASN A 1094 -91.64 55.20 6.48
N GLU A 1095 -92.28 54.04 6.59
CA GLU A 1095 -92.83 53.55 7.87
C GLU A 1095 -91.74 53.06 8.83
N TYR A 1096 -90.69 52.41 8.32
CA TYR A 1096 -89.60 51.95 9.16
C TYR A 1096 -88.72 53.11 9.62
N VAL A 1097 -88.38 54.03 8.72
CA VAL A 1097 -87.65 55.26 9.07
C VAL A 1097 -88.42 56.04 10.13
N ARG A 1098 -89.76 56.09 10.06
CA ARG A 1098 -90.58 56.66 11.14
C ARG A 1098 -90.37 55.96 12.48
N LYS A 1099 -90.31 54.63 12.52
CA LYS A 1099 -90.11 53.88 13.77
C LYS A 1099 -88.75 54.19 14.42
N LEU A 1100 -87.73 54.46 13.61
CA LEU A 1100 -86.41 54.91 14.08
C LEU A 1100 -86.46 56.37 14.59
N CYS A 1101 -87.28 57.23 13.97
CA CYS A 1101 -87.54 58.61 14.37
C CYS A 1101 -88.59 58.72 15.49
N GLN A 1102 -88.24 58.32 16.71
CA GLN A 1102 -89.21 58.32 17.83
C GLN A 1102 -89.67 59.72 18.25
N ASP A 1103 -88.83 60.74 18.08
CA ASP A 1103 -89.14 62.14 18.42
C ASP A 1103 -88.40 63.14 17.51
N GLY A 1104 -88.72 64.43 17.67
CA GLY A 1104 -88.21 65.49 16.82
C GLY A 1104 -86.72 65.77 17.02
N PHE A 1105 -86.16 65.39 18.17
CA PHE A 1105 -84.72 65.44 18.39
C PHE A 1105 -84.00 64.45 17.46
N TYR A 1106 -84.47 63.20 17.40
CA TYR A 1106 -83.93 62.17 16.51
C TYR A 1106 -84.12 62.50 15.02
N LEU A 1107 -85.25 63.11 14.66
CA LEU A 1107 -85.45 63.64 13.31
C LEU A 1107 -84.44 64.75 12.98
N GLY A 1108 -84.17 65.64 13.93
CA GLY A 1108 -83.13 66.67 13.79
C GLY A 1108 -81.73 66.07 13.62
N MET A 1109 -81.41 64.98 14.33
CA MET A 1109 -80.15 64.25 14.17
C MET A 1109 -80.02 63.62 12.77
N ILE A 1110 -81.07 63.01 12.22
CA ILE A 1110 -81.03 62.48 10.84
C ILE A 1110 -80.73 63.58 9.84
N LEU A 1111 -81.42 64.72 9.97
CA LEU A 1111 -81.26 65.85 9.06
C LEU A 1111 -79.89 66.52 9.18
N SER A 1112 -79.27 66.50 10.37
CA SER A 1112 -77.92 67.05 10.59
C SER A 1112 -76.80 66.12 10.11
N THR A 1113 -77.00 64.80 10.19
CA THR A 1113 -75.98 63.81 9.80
C THR A 1113 -75.91 63.59 8.28
N THR A 1114 -76.86 64.16 7.52
CA THR A 1114 -76.90 64.16 6.05
C THR A 1114 -76.65 65.54 5.42
N PRO A 1115 -75.51 66.21 5.69
CA PRO A 1115 -75.25 67.55 5.16
C PRO A 1115 -75.07 67.58 3.63
N ASN A 1116 -74.72 66.42 3.03
CA ASN A 1116 -74.45 66.27 1.60
C ASN A 1116 -75.69 65.91 0.75
N LEU A 1117 -76.87 65.74 1.37
CA LEU A 1117 -78.13 65.62 0.63
C LEU A 1117 -78.56 67.01 0.17
N HIS A 1118 -78.27 67.35 -1.08
CA HIS A 1118 -78.72 68.62 -1.67
C HIS A 1118 -80.05 68.46 -2.41
N GLY A 1119 -80.97 69.41 -2.21
CA GLY A 1119 -82.19 69.53 -2.98
C GLY A 1119 -83.19 68.38 -2.77
N LYS A 1120 -83.51 67.66 -3.86
CA LYS A 1120 -84.67 66.77 -3.97
C LYS A 1120 -84.66 65.60 -2.97
N ASP A 1121 -83.50 65.04 -2.64
CA ASP A 1121 -83.42 63.86 -1.76
C ASP A 1121 -83.60 64.20 -0.27
N LYS A 1122 -83.09 65.35 0.19
CA LYS A 1122 -83.37 65.87 1.54
C LYS A 1122 -84.85 66.20 1.69
N LEU A 1123 -85.42 66.81 0.64
CA LEU A 1123 -86.87 67.01 0.53
C LEU A 1123 -87.64 65.68 0.52
N ASN A 1124 -87.11 64.60 -0.03
CA ASN A 1124 -87.76 63.29 -0.02
C ASN A 1124 -87.83 62.70 1.39
N ILE A 1125 -86.77 62.79 2.21
CA ILE A 1125 -86.81 62.41 3.64
C ILE A 1125 -87.82 63.26 4.39
N ILE A 1126 -87.73 64.57 4.20
CA ILE A 1126 -88.61 65.57 4.79
C ILE A 1126 -90.07 65.26 4.43
N ASN A 1127 -90.38 65.01 3.16
CA ASN A 1127 -91.73 64.73 2.69
C ASN A 1127 -92.22 63.35 3.14
N ALA A 1128 -91.37 62.33 3.10
CA ALA A 1128 -91.65 60.98 3.59
C ALA A 1128 -92.05 60.97 5.07
N LEU A 1129 -91.32 61.74 5.88
CA LEU A 1129 -91.56 61.85 7.32
C LEU A 1129 -92.60 62.90 7.68
N SER A 1130 -92.95 63.81 6.76
CA SER A 1130 -93.91 64.91 7.00
C SER A 1130 -95.27 64.46 7.50
N LYS A 1131 -95.72 63.27 7.08
CA LYS A 1131 -96.98 62.66 7.55
C LYS A 1131 -96.95 62.37 9.05
N TYR A 1132 -95.78 62.22 9.63
CA TYR A 1132 -95.57 61.80 11.02
C TYR A 1132 -95.03 62.92 11.91
N TRP A 1133 -94.71 64.08 11.37
CA TRP A 1133 -94.15 65.19 12.16
C TRP A 1133 -95.00 65.61 13.37
N PRO A 1134 -96.36 65.66 13.32
CA PRO A 1134 -97.14 65.98 14.52
C PRO A 1134 -97.02 64.96 15.65
N GLN A 1135 -96.58 63.73 15.34
CA GLN A 1135 -96.36 62.66 16.32
C GLN A 1135 -94.94 62.70 16.90
N VAL A 1136 -94.00 63.24 16.12
CA VAL A 1136 -92.55 63.22 16.40
C VAL A 1136 -92.13 64.53 17.07
N ILE A 1137 -92.64 65.68 16.60
CA ILE A 1137 -92.37 67.01 17.13
C ILE A 1137 -93.36 67.30 18.25
N THR A 1138 -93.00 66.91 19.47
CA THR A 1138 -93.87 67.07 20.64
C THR A 1138 -93.54 68.32 21.46
N ARG A 1139 -92.31 68.86 21.33
CA ARG A 1139 -91.84 70.06 22.05
C ARG A 1139 -91.26 71.10 21.10
N GLY A 1140 -91.28 72.36 21.56
CA GLY A 1140 -90.83 73.51 20.75
C GLY A 1140 -89.34 73.49 20.52
N SER A 1141 -88.61 72.93 21.49
CA SER A 1141 -87.19 72.62 21.38
C SER A 1141 -86.88 71.69 20.21
N ASP A 1142 -87.74 70.70 19.93
CA ASP A 1142 -87.50 69.69 18.89
C ASP A 1142 -87.68 70.31 17.51
N LEU A 1143 -88.74 71.10 17.33
CA LEU A 1143 -88.99 71.86 16.10
C LEU A 1143 -87.86 72.85 15.84
N ARG A 1144 -87.45 73.58 16.88
CA ARG A 1144 -86.35 74.53 16.80
C ARG A 1144 -85.04 73.83 16.42
N TYR A 1145 -84.72 72.70 17.05
CA TYR A 1145 -83.53 71.91 16.72
C TYR A 1145 -83.57 71.44 15.27
N ILE A 1146 -84.69 70.85 14.78
CA ILE A 1146 -84.86 70.46 13.37
C ILE A 1146 -84.62 71.63 12.43
N LEU A 1147 -85.25 72.79 12.69
CA LEU A 1147 -85.11 73.97 11.85
C LEU A 1147 -83.66 74.47 11.85
N GLU A 1148 -82.97 74.46 12.98
CA GLU A 1148 -81.57 74.85 13.08
C GLU A 1148 -80.65 73.98 12.20
N GLN A 1149 -80.97 72.70 11.99
CA GLN A 1149 -80.21 71.76 11.14
C GLN A 1149 -80.51 71.87 9.63
N LEU A 1150 -81.49 72.67 9.22
CA LEU A 1150 -81.89 72.85 7.83
C LEU A 1150 -81.32 74.14 7.23
N ASP A 1151 -81.18 74.19 5.91
CA ASP A 1151 -80.86 75.45 5.23
C ASP A 1151 -82.12 76.33 5.11
N VAL A 1152 -81.96 77.59 4.71
CA VAL A 1152 -83.06 78.56 4.69
C VAL A 1152 -84.22 78.10 3.79
N ALA A 1153 -83.93 77.47 2.66
CA ALA A 1153 -84.96 77.02 1.71
C ALA A 1153 -85.73 75.78 2.22
N ASP A 1154 -85.03 74.85 2.86
CA ASP A 1154 -85.63 73.66 3.48
C ASP A 1154 -86.45 74.05 4.72
N ARG A 1155 -85.99 75.00 5.53
CA ARG A 1155 -86.71 75.51 6.72
C ARG A 1155 -88.11 76.00 6.37
N ASP A 1156 -88.25 76.76 5.29
CA ASP A 1156 -89.54 77.26 4.82
C ASP A 1156 -90.47 76.13 4.36
N THR A 1157 -89.90 75.11 3.73
CA THR A 1157 -90.63 73.94 3.26
C THR A 1157 -91.08 73.07 4.44
N VAL A 1158 -90.20 72.84 5.43
CA VAL A 1158 -90.52 72.12 6.66
C VAL A 1158 -91.53 72.87 7.51
N THR A 1159 -91.39 74.17 7.68
CA THR A 1159 -92.35 74.96 8.46
C THR A 1159 -93.73 74.94 7.81
N ARG A 1160 -93.81 75.08 6.48
CA ARG A 1160 -95.09 74.99 5.74
C ARG A 1160 -95.70 73.59 5.82
N ASN A 1161 -94.90 72.55 5.56
CA ASN A 1161 -95.38 71.18 5.63
C ASN A 1161 -95.84 70.83 7.06
N PHE A 1162 -95.12 71.26 8.09
CA PHE A 1162 -95.48 71.01 9.49
C PHE A 1162 -96.78 71.73 9.85
N ALA A 1163 -96.85 73.05 9.61
CA ALA A 1163 -98.05 73.84 9.86
C ALA A 1163 -99.28 73.30 9.11
N SER A 1164 -99.11 72.79 7.88
CA SER A 1164 -100.20 72.22 7.08
C SER A 1164 -100.75 70.89 7.62
N LYS A 1165 -100.01 70.20 8.50
CA LYS A 1165 -100.39 68.90 9.07
C LYS A 1165 -100.89 68.98 10.51
N LEU A 1166 -100.85 70.16 11.12
CA LEU A 1166 -101.41 70.38 12.45
C LEU A 1166 -102.93 70.49 12.37
N THR A 1167 -103.63 69.72 13.21
CA THR A 1167 -105.07 69.97 13.40
C THR A 1167 -105.28 71.26 14.18
N PRO A 1168 -106.45 71.91 14.08
CA PRO A 1168 -106.76 73.09 14.89
C PRO A 1168 -106.56 72.88 16.39
N GLU A 1169 -106.86 71.67 16.91
CA GLU A 1169 -106.60 71.34 18.33
C GLU A 1169 -105.10 71.28 18.64
N GLN A 1170 -104.28 70.74 17.74
CA GLN A 1170 -102.83 70.69 17.92
C GLN A 1170 -102.21 72.09 17.83
N VAL A 1171 -102.68 72.94 16.91
CA VAL A 1171 -102.26 74.35 16.82
C VAL A 1171 -102.58 75.09 18.12
N GLN A 1172 -103.75 74.83 18.71
CA GLN A 1172 -104.15 75.42 19.99
C GLN A 1172 -103.27 74.89 21.15
N CYS A 1173 -102.99 73.59 21.18
CA CYS A 1173 -102.13 73.00 22.22
C CYS A 1173 -100.69 73.55 22.15
N TYR A 1174 -100.15 73.74 20.94
CA TYR A 1174 -98.83 74.34 20.74
C TYR A 1174 -98.80 75.86 20.93
N ARG A 1175 -99.96 76.53 20.91
CA ARG A 1175 -100.10 77.95 21.28
C ARG A 1175 -99.96 78.19 22.78
N ASP A 1176 -100.34 77.20 23.57
CA ASP A 1176 -100.22 77.23 25.03
C ASP A 1176 -98.81 76.82 25.51
N ASP A 1177 -98.05 76.09 24.68
CA ASP A 1177 -96.60 75.94 24.84
C ASP A 1177 -95.87 77.11 24.15
N ASP A 1178 -95.65 78.17 24.94
CA ASP A 1178 -95.04 79.43 24.49
C ASP A 1178 -93.69 79.18 23.77
N ALA A 1179 -92.94 78.10 24.07
CA ALA A 1179 -91.70 77.81 23.37
C ALA A 1179 -91.91 77.35 21.91
N ILE A 1180 -92.92 76.52 21.62
CA ILE A 1180 -93.23 76.10 20.24
C ILE A 1180 -93.84 77.28 19.47
N TYR A 1181 -94.79 77.96 20.12
CA TYR A 1181 -95.50 79.09 19.55
C TYR A 1181 -94.54 80.23 19.20
N GLN A 1182 -93.61 80.57 20.10
CA GLN A 1182 -92.56 81.57 19.85
C GLN A 1182 -91.53 81.09 18.84
N ALA A 1183 -91.19 79.79 18.77
CA ALA A 1183 -90.33 79.28 17.70
C ALA A 1183 -91.00 79.44 16.32
N LEU A 1184 -92.28 79.08 16.19
CA LEU A 1184 -93.06 79.29 14.95
C LEU A 1184 -93.26 80.79 14.64
N LEU A 1185 -93.46 81.64 15.66
CA LEU A 1185 -93.62 83.10 15.54
C LEU A 1185 -92.34 83.84 15.21
N CYS A 1186 -91.20 83.49 15.80
CA CYS A 1186 -89.91 84.12 15.52
C CYS A 1186 -89.53 83.93 14.04
N TRP A 1187 -89.81 82.75 13.49
CA TRP A 1187 -89.59 82.44 12.07
C TRP A 1187 -90.66 83.03 11.13
N ARG A 1188 -91.84 83.41 11.65
CA ARG A 1188 -92.91 84.13 10.92
C ARG A 1188 -92.46 85.47 10.32
N THR A 1189 -91.35 86.05 10.81
CA THR A 1189 -90.85 87.35 10.34
C THR A 1189 -90.26 87.33 8.93
N THR A 1190 -90.08 86.15 8.31
CA THR A 1190 -89.48 86.01 6.98
C THR A 1190 -90.40 85.43 5.88
N VAL A 1191 -91.66 85.07 6.18
CA VAL A 1191 -92.57 84.47 5.18
C VAL A 1191 -93.94 85.18 5.17
N SER A 1192 -94.31 85.77 4.02
CA SER A 1192 -95.61 86.42 3.83
C SER A 1192 -96.67 85.43 3.28
N GLY A 1193 -97.89 85.51 3.82
CA GLY A 1193 -99.09 85.38 2.99
C GLY A 1193 -100.12 84.28 3.31
N THR A 1194 -99.82 83.19 4.03
CA THR A 1194 -100.80 82.07 4.07
C THR A 1194 -101.04 81.35 5.41
N VAL A 1195 -100.23 81.56 6.46
CA VAL A 1195 -100.44 80.90 7.79
C VAL A 1195 -101.03 81.86 8.84
N GLN A 1196 -101.24 83.12 8.47
CA GLN A 1196 -101.70 84.19 9.36
C GLN A 1196 -103.02 83.94 10.13
N PRO A 1197 -104.03 83.21 9.59
CA PRO A 1197 -105.29 83.02 10.29
C PRO A 1197 -105.21 82.11 11.53
N LEU A 1198 -104.23 81.21 11.60
CA LEU A 1198 -104.12 80.25 12.70
C LEU A 1198 -103.57 80.85 14.02
N PHE A 1199 -103.06 82.09 14.00
CA PHE A 1199 -102.25 82.68 15.09
C PHE A 1199 -102.76 84.05 15.64
N ALA A 1200 -103.98 84.52 15.31
CA ALA A 1200 -104.50 85.82 15.78
C ALA A 1200 -105.27 85.73 17.13
N ALA A 1201 -105.10 86.72 18.03
CA ALA A 1201 -105.61 86.72 19.42
C ALA A 1201 -106.98 87.42 19.57
N VAL A 1202 -107.85 86.93 20.45
CA VAL A 1202 -109.16 87.51 20.81
C VAL A 1202 -109.15 87.94 22.28
N ARG A 1203 -109.42 89.22 22.60
CA ARG A 1203 -109.85 89.66 23.96
C ARG A 1203 -110.67 90.95 23.96
N ALA A 1204 -111.82 90.90 24.65
CA ALA A 1204 -112.47 91.95 25.48
C ALA A 1204 -113.73 91.36 26.19
N PRO A 1205 -114.37 91.97 27.23
CA PRO A 1205 -113.92 92.19 28.63
C PRO A 1205 -115.01 91.89 29.75
N VAL A 1206 -114.73 92.32 31.02
CA VAL A 1206 -115.63 92.59 32.22
C VAL A 1206 -115.80 91.40 33.23
N ALA A 1207 -115.79 91.47 34.58
CA ALA A 1207 -115.97 92.51 35.62
C ALA A 1207 -115.29 92.12 36.99
N ALA A 1208 -115.21 93.10 37.90
CA ALA A 1208 -114.71 93.03 39.28
C ALA A 1208 -115.76 92.59 40.33
N VAL A 1209 -115.35 92.01 41.48
CA VAL A 1209 -115.90 92.22 42.86
C VAL A 1209 -114.85 91.76 43.90
N ALA A 1210 -114.78 92.50 45.02
CA ALA A 1210 -113.87 92.38 46.17
C ALA A 1210 -114.26 91.31 47.22
N VAL A 1211 -113.37 91.07 48.20
CA VAL A 1211 -113.60 90.92 49.67
C VAL A 1211 -112.76 89.82 50.35
N GLN A 1212 -111.92 90.29 51.30
CA GLN A 1212 -111.50 89.75 52.61
C GLN A 1212 -110.70 88.44 52.86
N HIS A 1213 -109.73 88.65 53.77
CA HIS A 1213 -109.25 87.83 54.92
C HIS A 1213 -108.40 86.57 54.74
N GLN A 1214 -107.10 86.76 55.06
CA GLN A 1214 -106.27 86.09 56.09
C GLN A 1214 -106.01 84.55 56.12
N PRO A 1215 -104.85 84.13 56.67
CA PRO A 1215 -104.12 82.90 56.32
C PRO A 1215 -104.25 81.76 57.35
N PRO A 1216 -103.71 80.56 57.05
CA PRO A 1216 -102.59 80.00 57.86
C PRO A 1216 -101.47 79.41 56.97
N GLN A 1217 -100.18 79.62 57.25
CA GLN A 1217 -99.28 78.96 58.22
C GLN A 1217 -98.69 77.59 57.76
N GLN A 1218 -97.35 77.55 57.87
CA GLN A 1218 -96.49 76.45 58.36
C GLN A 1218 -96.37 75.17 57.51
N GLN A 1219 -95.22 74.50 57.35
CA GLN A 1219 -93.91 74.47 58.04
C GLN A 1219 -92.92 73.76 57.08
N ALA A 1220 -91.67 74.24 56.92
CA ALA A 1220 -90.42 73.64 57.43
C ALA A 1220 -90.07 72.23 56.85
N MET A 1221 -88.87 71.88 56.38
CA MET A 1221 -87.50 72.19 56.83
C MET A 1221 -86.43 71.88 55.76
N ARG A 1222 -85.42 72.78 55.72
CA ARG A 1222 -83.95 72.58 55.78
C ARG A 1222 -83.13 71.78 54.73
N ARG A 1223 -82.19 72.57 54.16
CA ARG A 1223 -80.70 72.41 54.00
C ARG A 1223 -80.19 71.41 52.95
N VAL A 1224 -79.68 71.90 51.80
CA VAL A 1224 -78.26 72.31 51.47
C VAL A 1224 -77.31 71.11 51.42
N PRO A 1225 -76.38 70.99 50.44
CA PRO A 1225 -76.03 71.90 49.34
C PRO A 1225 -76.58 71.51 47.96
#